data_AF-A0A2E6MYX0-F1
#
_entry.id   AF-A0A2E6MYX0-F1
#
_cell.length_a   1.000
_cell.length_b   1.000
_cell.length_c   1.000
_cell.angle_alpha   90.00
_cell.angle_beta   90.00
_cell.angle_gamma   90.00
#
_symmetry.space_group_name_H-M   'P 1'
#
loop_
_entity.id
_entity.type
_entity.pdbx_description
1 polymer ?
#
loop_
_entity_poly.entity_id
_entity_poly.type
_entity_poly.pdbx_seq_one_letter_code
_entity_poly.pdbx_strand_id
1 'polypeptide(L)'
;MRFLFMAVALTGLLFSLESPMTVDAKEPDFDEISGWIERQLDYTGDPGLAVAVVKDGEIVFADGFGWSDKEKRRRANEHTSYSIASISKPITATAIQKLVAAGKLDVDQPANTYLGKAKIKNRFGEDDAVTVRQLLNHTSGLGLHYQFYYGVDGYPVPDRDTTIDHYGITTRPPAESYYYCNLGYGILDYIIARQSDQTYAEYTQQHVFDALAMEHSFIGLPAVKQKNVAVRYDRQGAAIPLYEFDHDGGSAVYASAYDLARFALLHLEDAFQEVLEPKWVQQMKEPTAQVGTNRGYGMGWLIETGEHYIVSHTGGMPGVATRLTLVPEHNLGVVCLSNTESNLPHRTVKKILSETLDDYPYDHPNLLLRPRRRSTPAFNPSPELQGTWVGEIQTYEGPRQLQLWIGNDGSCRARLEGQLVTLVSDPKLTEGLFTGMLNGDLQTSDTSRVKHRLRLRLTIRNGQLTGAVEAVTNMSTRWIGGEKVIPRAYYGLSHYTTLKKISTVGSQQTLFNGRNLDGWEIVKKYDFKNHGSIQVNDGVIQLGKGSPASGIKVAGPFPKMNYEVELEARRVDGNDFFCGLTFPIHDTFCTLVIGGWGGGVVGLSNIDTMAAVENETTSYLEVEDNRWYKITLRVSEERIQVWIDNAEYANVKTKEHKFDIWWEQEPARPFGLVSWNTRAEFRNIRIKPSGW
;
A
#
# COMPACT_ATOMS: atom_id res chain seq x y z
N MET A 1 8.10 -91.91 24.33
CA MET A 1 7.08 -92.44 25.25
C MET A 1 6.87 -91.41 26.35
N ARG A 2 5.64 -90.87 26.43
CA ARG A 2 5.02 -90.00 27.47
C ARG A 2 5.74 -88.72 27.94
N PHE A 3 5.13 -87.61 27.53
CA PHE A 3 5.18 -86.26 28.09
C PHE A 3 4.58 -86.18 29.51
N LEU A 4 5.06 -85.22 30.29
CA LEU A 4 4.38 -84.69 31.48
C LEU A 4 4.30 -83.16 31.39
N PHE A 5 3.15 -82.65 31.85
CA PHE A 5 2.70 -81.27 31.95
C PHE A 5 3.66 -80.32 32.68
N MET A 6 3.67 -79.05 32.29
CA MET A 6 3.56 -77.94 33.24
C MET A 6 2.96 -76.69 32.58
N ALA A 7 1.92 -76.16 33.23
CA ALA A 7 1.27 -74.91 32.90
C ALA A 7 1.97 -73.76 33.63
N VAL A 8 2.14 -72.61 32.96
CA VAL A 8 2.34 -71.30 33.60
C VAL A 8 1.46 -70.28 32.87
N ALA A 9 0.69 -69.55 33.67
CA ALA A 9 -0.24 -68.51 33.26
C ALA A 9 0.49 -67.25 32.75
N LEU A 10 -0.05 -66.65 31.68
CA LEU A 10 0.35 -65.32 31.23
C LEU A 10 -0.85 -64.38 31.36
N THR A 11 -0.73 -63.41 32.27
CA THR A 11 -1.63 -62.27 32.46
C THR A 11 -1.59 -61.36 31.24
N GLY A 12 -2.75 -61.15 30.61
CA GLY A 12 -2.93 -60.18 29.54
C GLY A 12 -3.11 -58.77 30.09
N LEU A 13 -2.25 -57.83 29.65
CA LEU A 13 -2.52 -56.39 29.70
C LEU A 13 -3.38 -56.05 28.46
N LEU A 14 -4.61 -55.62 28.69
CA LEU A 14 -5.45 -54.97 27.69
C LEU A 14 -5.00 -53.51 27.56
N PHE A 15 -4.34 -53.16 26.46
CA PHE A 15 -4.28 -51.77 26.00
C PHE A 15 -5.63 -51.44 25.36
N SER A 16 -6.40 -50.57 26.02
CA SER A 16 -7.57 -49.95 25.42
C SER A 16 -7.08 -48.96 24.37
N LEU A 17 -7.26 -49.29 23.09
CA LEU A 17 -7.18 -48.32 21.99
C LEU A 17 -8.37 -47.38 22.15
N GLU A 18 -8.13 -46.15 22.60
CA GLU A 18 -9.11 -45.07 22.45
C GLU A 18 -9.31 -44.85 20.95
N SER A 19 -10.50 -45.20 20.45
CA SER A 19 -10.96 -44.79 19.12
C SER A 19 -10.91 -43.26 19.05
N PRO A 20 -10.42 -42.66 17.94
CA PRO A 20 -10.53 -41.22 17.77
C PRO A 20 -12.03 -40.86 17.81
N MET A 21 -12.39 -39.89 18.67
CA MET A 21 -13.73 -39.33 18.70
C MET A 21 -14.02 -38.69 17.33
N THR A 22 -14.83 -39.36 16.51
CA THR A 22 -15.51 -38.72 15.39
C THR A 22 -16.61 -37.83 15.98
N VAL A 23 -16.41 -36.52 15.92
CA VAL A 23 -17.48 -35.56 16.19
C VAL A 23 -18.45 -35.65 15.01
N ASP A 24 -19.67 -36.16 15.24
CA ASP A 24 -20.71 -36.30 14.22
C ASP A 24 -21.14 -34.91 13.75
N ALA A 25 -20.78 -34.54 12.52
CA ALA A 25 -21.33 -33.39 11.83
C ALA A 25 -22.76 -33.71 11.37
N LYS A 26 -23.72 -32.79 11.55
CA LYS A 26 -25.11 -32.97 11.11
C LYS A 26 -25.22 -32.81 9.58
N GLU A 27 -26.06 -33.62 8.92
CA GLU A 27 -26.41 -33.38 7.52
C GLU A 27 -27.20 -32.06 7.36
N PRO A 28 -26.79 -31.15 6.46
CA PRO A 28 -27.49 -29.88 6.23
C PRO A 28 -28.88 -30.08 5.63
N ASP A 29 -29.82 -29.17 5.93
CA ASP A 29 -31.12 -29.16 5.26
C ASP A 29 -31.02 -28.38 3.95
N PHE A 30 -30.67 -29.09 2.87
CA PHE A 30 -30.45 -28.46 1.56
C PHE A 30 -31.71 -27.82 0.97
N ASP A 31 -32.92 -28.25 1.37
CA ASP A 31 -34.16 -27.60 0.95
C ASP A 31 -34.31 -26.23 1.63
N GLU A 32 -34.00 -26.14 2.93
CA GLU A 32 -33.99 -24.87 3.66
C GLU A 32 -32.92 -23.91 3.13
N ILE A 33 -31.71 -24.41 2.88
CA ILE A 33 -30.60 -23.65 2.30
C ILE A 33 -30.98 -23.12 0.91
N SER A 34 -31.55 -23.98 0.05
CA SER A 34 -31.97 -23.60 -1.31
C SER A 34 -33.03 -22.48 -1.25
N GLY A 35 -34.07 -22.66 -0.43
CA GLY A 35 -35.09 -21.63 -0.23
C GLY A 35 -34.51 -20.34 0.36
N TRP A 36 -33.50 -20.42 1.24
CA TRP A 36 -32.81 -19.25 1.77
C TRP A 36 -32.02 -18.51 0.68
N ILE A 37 -31.30 -19.23 -0.18
CA ILE A 37 -30.54 -18.65 -1.31
C ILE A 37 -31.48 -17.89 -2.25
N GLU A 38 -32.61 -18.48 -2.63
CA GLU A 38 -33.59 -17.82 -3.50
C GLU A 38 -34.08 -16.50 -2.91
N ARG A 39 -34.46 -16.49 -1.62
CA ARG A 39 -34.85 -15.27 -0.92
C ARG A 39 -33.73 -14.22 -0.88
N GLN A 40 -32.47 -14.65 -0.78
CA GLN A 40 -31.34 -13.73 -0.81
C GLN A 40 -31.10 -13.14 -2.21
N LEU A 41 -31.24 -13.94 -3.27
CA LEU A 41 -31.14 -13.44 -4.65
C LEU A 41 -32.22 -12.37 -4.91
N ASP A 42 -33.46 -12.63 -4.50
CA ASP A 42 -34.55 -11.66 -4.62
C ASP A 42 -34.29 -10.37 -3.82
N TYR A 43 -33.75 -10.51 -2.60
CA TYR A 43 -33.46 -9.37 -1.73
C TYR A 43 -32.28 -8.52 -2.24
N THR A 44 -31.24 -9.15 -2.77
CA THR A 44 -30.01 -8.48 -3.21
C THR A 44 -30.08 -7.98 -4.64
N GLY A 45 -30.93 -8.59 -5.48
CA GLY A 45 -30.97 -8.35 -6.93
C GLY A 45 -29.83 -9.04 -7.69
N ASP A 46 -29.13 -9.98 -7.05
CA ASP A 46 -28.05 -10.73 -7.67
C ASP A 46 -28.60 -11.60 -8.83
N PRO A 47 -27.94 -11.62 -10.01
CA PRO A 47 -28.46 -12.35 -11.17
C PRO A 47 -28.53 -13.85 -10.97
N GLY A 48 -27.46 -14.47 -10.45
CA GLY A 48 -27.39 -15.90 -10.24
C GLY A 48 -26.24 -16.33 -9.34
N LEU A 49 -26.35 -17.57 -8.86
CA LEU A 49 -25.42 -18.22 -7.94
C LEU A 49 -25.32 -19.71 -8.30
N ALA A 50 -24.16 -20.32 -8.15
CA ALA A 50 -24.01 -21.77 -8.18
C ALA A 50 -23.30 -22.24 -6.90
N VAL A 51 -23.74 -23.37 -6.35
CA VAL A 51 -23.28 -23.90 -5.06
C VAL A 51 -22.97 -25.38 -5.22
N ALA A 52 -21.90 -25.85 -4.59
CA ALA A 52 -21.65 -27.27 -4.40
C ALA A 52 -21.08 -27.54 -3.01
N VAL A 53 -21.43 -28.67 -2.41
CA VAL A 53 -20.98 -29.12 -1.10
C VAL A 53 -20.40 -30.52 -1.25
N VAL A 54 -19.19 -30.68 -0.72
CA VAL A 54 -18.48 -31.95 -0.59
C VAL A 54 -18.48 -32.33 0.87
N LYS A 55 -18.80 -33.57 1.18
CA LYS A 55 -18.75 -34.11 2.54
C LYS A 55 -18.38 -35.59 2.45
N ASP A 56 -17.39 -36.00 3.24
CA ASP A 56 -16.97 -37.40 3.40
C ASP A 56 -16.82 -38.14 2.06
N GLY A 57 -16.11 -37.50 1.12
CA GLY A 57 -15.71 -38.08 -0.16
C GLY A 57 -16.72 -37.93 -1.28
N GLU A 58 -17.91 -37.39 -0.98
CA GLU A 58 -19.01 -37.28 -1.92
C GLU A 58 -19.44 -35.83 -2.15
N ILE A 59 -19.92 -35.55 -3.36
CA ILE A 59 -20.61 -34.29 -3.65
C ILE A 59 -22.07 -34.46 -3.21
N VAL A 60 -22.37 -34.05 -1.98
CA VAL A 60 -23.69 -34.23 -1.34
C VAL A 60 -24.73 -33.21 -1.79
N PHE A 61 -24.31 -32.09 -2.38
CA PHE A 61 -25.19 -31.09 -2.94
C PHE A 61 -24.51 -30.34 -4.09
N ALA A 62 -25.22 -30.08 -5.18
CA ALA A 62 -24.77 -29.21 -6.26
C ALA A 62 -25.97 -28.65 -7.02
N ASP A 63 -26.11 -27.32 -7.08
CA ASP A 63 -27.22 -26.68 -7.78
C ASP A 63 -26.87 -25.25 -8.23
N GLY A 64 -27.69 -24.70 -9.13
CA GLY A 64 -27.64 -23.31 -9.58
C GLY A 64 -28.97 -22.58 -9.38
N PHE A 65 -28.85 -21.31 -9.01
CA PHE A 65 -29.95 -20.44 -8.65
C PHE A 65 -29.94 -19.18 -9.52
N GLY A 66 -31.11 -18.67 -9.87
CA GLY A 66 -31.24 -17.47 -10.70
C GLY A 66 -30.83 -17.69 -12.16
N TRP A 67 -30.07 -16.75 -12.72
CA TRP A 67 -29.74 -16.66 -14.14
C TRP A 67 -28.23 -16.65 -14.39
N SER A 68 -27.77 -17.54 -15.26
CA SER A 68 -26.43 -17.47 -15.84
C SER A 68 -26.35 -16.42 -16.97
N ASP A 69 -27.48 -16.14 -17.63
CA ASP A 69 -27.64 -15.08 -18.63
C ASP A 69 -29.08 -14.54 -18.54
N LYS A 70 -29.23 -13.33 -18.01
CA LYS A 70 -30.53 -12.66 -17.80
C LYS A 70 -31.18 -12.28 -19.13
N GLU A 71 -30.41 -11.76 -20.07
CA GLU A 71 -30.90 -11.30 -21.36
C GLU A 71 -31.47 -12.47 -22.18
N LYS A 72 -30.82 -13.64 -22.12
CA LYS A 72 -31.29 -14.86 -22.78
C LYS A 72 -32.18 -15.75 -21.91
N ARG A 73 -32.46 -15.33 -20.67
CA ARG A 73 -33.24 -16.12 -19.68
C ARG A 73 -32.70 -17.54 -19.52
N ARG A 74 -31.38 -17.69 -19.47
CA ARG A 74 -30.73 -18.98 -19.22
C ARG A 74 -30.52 -19.15 -17.72
N ARG A 75 -31.09 -20.21 -17.15
CA ARG A 75 -30.90 -20.56 -15.74
C ARG A 75 -29.44 -20.87 -15.45
N ALA A 76 -29.01 -20.56 -14.23
CA ALA A 76 -27.79 -21.14 -13.69
C ALA A 76 -28.05 -22.60 -13.30
N ASN A 77 -27.02 -23.43 -13.37
CA ASN A 77 -26.99 -24.78 -12.84
C ASN A 77 -25.58 -25.10 -12.33
N GLU A 78 -25.40 -26.25 -11.70
CA GLU A 78 -24.16 -26.75 -11.11
C GLU A 78 -23.00 -26.86 -12.13
N HIS A 79 -23.31 -27.07 -13.40
CA HIS A 79 -22.35 -27.20 -14.52
C HIS A 79 -22.10 -25.88 -15.28
N THR A 80 -22.77 -24.80 -14.92
CA THR A 80 -22.54 -23.48 -15.53
C THR A 80 -21.13 -23.03 -15.18
N SER A 81 -20.30 -22.71 -16.17
CA SER A 81 -18.95 -22.20 -15.92
C SER A 81 -19.00 -20.73 -15.52
N TYR A 82 -18.38 -20.39 -14.39
CA TYR A 82 -18.17 -19.02 -13.94
C TYR A 82 -16.70 -18.66 -14.08
N SER A 83 -16.43 -17.39 -14.32
CA SER A 83 -15.08 -16.86 -14.10
C SER A 83 -14.80 -16.90 -12.60
N ILE A 84 -13.73 -17.57 -12.16
CA ILE A 84 -13.52 -17.83 -10.71
C ILE A 84 -12.52 -16.91 -10.04
N ALA A 85 -11.93 -15.99 -10.81
CA ALA A 85 -10.96 -15.01 -10.33
C ALA A 85 -9.83 -15.70 -9.55
N SER A 86 -9.54 -15.25 -8.34
CA SER A 86 -8.38 -15.72 -7.60
C SER A 86 -8.47 -17.15 -7.06
N ILE A 87 -9.60 -17.86 -7.22
CA ILE A 87 -9.61 -19.33 -7.08
C ILE A 87 -8.73 -20.00 -8.17
N SER A 88 -8.35 -19.27 -9.23
CA SER A 88 -7.31 -19.71 -10.19
C SER A 88 -5.95 -19.99 -9.53
N LYS A 89 -5.65 -19.35 -8.40
CA LYS A 89 -4.35 -19.46 -7.72
C LYS A 89 -4.08 -20.86 -7.15
N PRO A 90 -4.96 -21.47 -6.34
CA PRO A 90 -4.73 -22.84 -5.89
C PRO A 90 -4.65 -23.85 -7.05
N ILE A 91 -5.35 -23.62 -8.17
CA ILE A 91 -5.23 -24.45 -9.38
C ILE A 91 -3.84 -24.29 -10.02
N THR A 92 -3.35 -23.06 -10.18
CA THR A 92 -2.00 -22.79 -10.68
C THR A 92 -0.93 -23.39 -9.76
N ALA A 93 -1.12 -23.28 -8.44
CA ALA A 93 -0.23 -23.89 -7.46
C ALA A 93 -0.22 -25.42 -7.57
N THR A 94 -1.38 -26.05 -7.85
CA THR A 94 -1.46 -27.50 -8.13
C THR A 94 -0.65 -27.87 -9.37
N ALA A 95 -0.77 -27.09 -10.46
CA ALA A 95 0.02 -27.30 -11.67
C ALA A 95 1.54 -27.18 -11.43
N ILE A 96 1.97 -26.21 -10.61
CA ILE A 96 3.37 -26.10 -10.16
C ILE A 96 3.78 -27.34 -9.36
N GLN A 97 2.97 -27.80 -8.41
CA GLN A 97 3.28 -28.99 -7.61
C GLN A 97 3.38 -30.26 -8.46
N LYS A 98 2.65 -30.36 -9.58
CA LYS A 98 2.84 -31.45 -10.55
C LYS A 98 4.21 -31.40 -11.23
N LEU A 99 4.73 -30.21 -11.54
CA LEU A 99 6.08 -30.06 -12.08
C LEU A 99 7.15 -30.40 -11.03
N VAL A 100 6.90 -30.06 -9.76
CA VAL A 100 7.76 -30.45 -8.62
C VAL A 100 7.79 -31.96 -8.46
N ALA A 101 6.62 -32.60 -8.44
CA ALA A 101 6.52 -34.06 -8.35
C ALA A 101 7.23 -34.78 -9.51
N ALA A 102 7.24 -34.17 -10.70
CA ALA A 102 7.95 -34.67 -11.87
C ALA A 102 9.46 -34.34 -11.88
N GLY A 103 9.99 -33.68 -10.84
CA GLY A 103 11.40 -33.29 -10.75
C GLY A 103 11.83 -32.19 -11.73
N LYS A 104 10.88 -31.46 -12.32
CA LYS A 104 11.14 -30.39 -13.29
C LYS A 104 11.35 -29.02 -12.64
N LEU A 105 10.96 -28.86 -11.39
CA LEU A 105 11.02 -27.61 -10.64
C LEU A 105 11.24 -27.90 -9.15
N ASP A 106 11.98 -27.03 -8.48
CA ASP A 106 12.07 -26.94 -7.03
C ASP A 106 11.58 -25.55 -6.59
N VAL A 107 10.59 -25.54 -5.68
CA VAL A 107 9.93 -24.31 -5.22
C VAL A 107 10.85 -23.42 -4.40
N ASP A 108 11.92 -23.98 -3.82
CA ASP A 108 12.88 -23.22 -3.02
C ASP A 108 14.02 -22.61 -3.85
N GLN A 109 14.07 -22.90 -5.15
CA GLN A 109 15.02 -22.26 -6.06
C GLN A 109 14.56 -20.86 -6.50
N PRO A 110 15.51 -19.99 -6.92
CA PRO A 110 15.20 -18.71 -7.51
C PRO A 110 14.21 -18.84 -8.68
N ALA A 111 13.15 -18.03 -8.68
CA ALA A 111 12.18 -18.03 -9.77
C ALA A 111 12.84 -17.69 -11.12
N ASN A 112 13.83 -16.80 -11.09
CA ASN A 112 14.62 -16.40 -12.25
C ASN A 112 15.35 -17.58 -12.93
N THR A 113 15.64 -18.68 -12.22
CA THR A 113 16.23 -19.90 -12.81
C THR A 113 15.30 -20.51 -13.87
N TYR A 114 13.98 -20.39 -13.69
CA TYR A 114 12.98 -20.98 -14.57
C TYR A 114 12.44 -20.00 -15.62
N LEU A 115 12.81 -18.72 -15.51
CA LEU A 115 12.38 -17.65 -16.42
C LEU A 115 13.30 -17.51 -17.64
N GLY A 116 12.74 -16.93 -18.70
CA GLY A 116 13.45 -16.64 -19.96
C GLY A 116 14.31 -15.37 -19.87
N LYS A 117 14.13 -14.50 -20.87
CA LYS A 117 14.87 -13.23 -20.98
C LYS A 117 14.42 -12.23 -19.92
N ALA A 118 13.11 -12.10 -19.72
CA ALA A 118 12.58 -11.25 -18.67
C ALA A 118 12.83 -11.87 -17.30
N LYS A 119 13.34 -11.05 -16.37
CA LYS A 119 13.72 -11.45 -15.02
C LYS A 119 13.06 -10.55 -13.99
N ILE A 120 12.79 -11.11 -12.82
CA ILE A 120 12.40 -10.35 -11.63
C ILE A 120 13.60 -9.54 -11.17
N LYS A 121 13.38 -8.25 -10.90
CA LYS A 121 14.39 -7.28 -10.43
C LYS A 121 14.15 -6.98 -8.96
N ASN A 122 15.07 -7.37 -8.10
CA ASN A 122 15.04 -7.10 -6.68
C ASN A 122 15.68 -5.73 -6.40
N ARG A 123 14.95 -4.84 -5.72
CA ARG A 123 15.43 -3.50 -5.33
C ARG A 123 16.04 -3.47 -3.92
N PHE A 124 16.13 -4.63 -3.27
CA PHE A 124 16.57 -4.78 -1.88
C PHE A 124 17.72 -5.78 -1.72
N GLY A 125 18.38 -6.17 -2.81
CA GLY A 125 19.49 -7.14 -2.80
C GLY A 125 19.66 -7.79 -4.17
N GLU A 126 20.16 -9.03 -4.17
CA GLU A 126 20.33 -9.83 -5.39
C GLU A 126 18.99 -10.19 -6.04
N ASP A 127 18.93 -10.19 -7.37
CA ASP A 127 17.72 -10.51 -8.15
C ASP A 127 17.23 -11.94 -7.88
N ASP A 128 18.15 -12.88 -7.65
CA ASP A 128 17.85 -14.29 -7.40
C ASP A 128 17.39 -14.59 -5.97
N ALA A 129 17.18 -13.56 -5.14
CA ALA A 129 16.59 -13.73 -3.80
C ALA A 129 15.11 -14.13 -3.84
N VAL A 130 14.41 -13.92 -4.96
CA VAL A 130 12.99 -14.25 -5.11
C VAL A 130 12.81 -15.71 -5.54
N THR A 131 12.25 -16.55 -4.68
CA THR A 131 12.00 -17.98 -4.97
C THR A 131 10.60 -18.25 -5.52
N VAL A 132 10.39 -19.42 -6.13
CA VAL A 132 9.06 -19.85 -6.59
C VAL A 132 8.07 -19.96 -5.43
N ARG A 133 8.50 -20.46 -4.26
CA ARG A 133 7.71 -20.51 -3.03
C ARG A 133 7.24 -19.13 -2.61
N GLN A 134 8.11 -18.13 -2.72
CA GLN A 134 7.77 -16.75 -2.38
C GLN A 134 6.74 -16.13 -3.34
N LEU A 135 6.71 -16.56 -4.61
CA LEU A 135 5.61 -16.20 -5.53
C LEU A 135 4.30 -16.88 -5.11
N LEU A 136 4.35 -18.17 -4.75
CA LEU A 136 3.19 -18.97 -4.35
C LEU A 136 2.53 -18.46 -3.07
N ASN A 137 3.32 -18.03 -2.09
CA ASN A 137 2.82 -17.59 -0.78
C ASN A 137 2.73 -16.06 -0.60
N HIS A 138 2.91 -15.29 -1.68
CA HIS A 138 2.88 -13.82 -1.69
C HIS A 138 3.93 -13.15 -0.79
N THR A 139 5.13 -13.72 -0.67
CA THR A 139 6.25 -13.11 0.06
C THR A 139 7.41 -12.69 -0.85
N SER A 140 7.23 -12.71 -2.17
CA SER A 140 8.24 -12.31 -3.18
C SER A 140 8.67 -10.85 -3.10
N GLY A 141 7.88 -10.02 -2.43
CA GLY A 141 8.07 -8.58 -2.34
C GLY A 141 7.60 -7.80 -3.57
N LEU A 142 7.07 -8.47 -4.59
CA LEU A 142 6.39 -7.83 -5.73
C LEU A 142 5.19 -6.99 -5.26
N GLY A 143 4.88 -5.94 -6.01
CA GLY A 143 3.81 -5.01 -5.70
C GLY A 143 2.41 -5.46 -6.15
N LEU A 144 1.40 -4.63 -5.88
CA LEU A 144 0.04 -4.81 -6.37
C LEU A 144 0.09 -4.75 -7.89
N HIS A 145 -0.47 -5.78 -8.51
CA HIS A 145 -0.65 -5.86 -9.95
C HIS A 145 -2.00 -6.46 -10.27
N TYR A 146 -2.79 -5.77 -11.07
CA TYR A 146 -3.87 -6.33 -11.87
C TYR A 146 -4.11 -5.40 -13.06
N GLN A 147 -4.38 -5.96 -14.24
CA GLN A 147 -4.83 -5.24 -15.42
C GLN A 147 -5.97 -6.01 -16.09
N PHE A 148 -7.03 -5.31 -16.45
CA PHE A 148 -8.16 -5.84 -17.21
C PHE A 148 -8.13 -5.22 -18.61
N TYR A 149 -8.11 -6.07 -19.62
CA TYR A 149 -8.08 -5.67 -21.03
C TYR A 149 -9.45 -5.94 -21.64
N TYR A 150 -10.33 -4.94 -21.63
CA TYR A 150 -11.64 -5.04 -22.26
C TYR A 150 -11.49 -4.98 -23.78
N GLY A 151 -11.98 -5.99 -24.50
CA GLY A 151 -11.84 -6.05 -25.96
C GLY A 151 -12.45 -4.83 -26.69
N VAL A 152 -13.46 -4.20 -26.09
CA VAL A 152 -14.11 -2.98 -26.61
C VAL A 152 -13.24 -1.72 -26.54
N ASP A 153 -12.18 -1.72 -25.72
CA ASP A 153 -11.34 -0.53 -25.50
C ASP A 153 -10.09 -0.52 -26.40
N GLY A 154 -9.83 -1.61 -27.14
CA GLY A 154 -8.77 -1.65 -28.16
C GLY A 154 -7.32 -1.75 -27.64
N TYR A 155 -7.13 -2.01 -26.34
CA TYR A 155 -5.80 -2.24 -25.76
C TYR A 155 -5.44 -3.72 -25.79
N PRO A 156 -4.37 -4.13 -26.49
CA PRO A 156 -3.94 -5.53 -26.50
C PRO A 156 -3.33 -5.92 -25.15
N VAL A 157 -3.45 -7.21 -24.81
CA VAL A 157 -2.72 -7.80 -23.68
C VAL A 157 -1.23 -7.86 -24.06
N PRO A 158 -0.31 -7.29 -23.25
CA PRO A 158 1.12 -7.43 -23.46
C PRO A 158 1.55 -8.88 -23.35
N ASP A 159 2.62 -9.26 -24.05
CA ASP A 159 3.26 -10.53 -23.78
C ASP A 159 3.86 -10.57 -22.37
N ARG A 160 4.12 -11.78 -21.88
CA ARG A 160 4.55 -12.01 -20.51
C ARG A 160 5.93 -11.42 -20.21
N ASP A 161 6.86 -11.44 -21.16
CA ASP A 161 8.20 -10.87 -20.96
C ASP A 161 8.07 -9.35 -20.74
N THR A 162 7.25 -8.67 -21.56
CA THR A 162 6.94 -7.23 -21.39
C THR A 162 6.34 -6.93 -20.01
N THR A 163 5.35 -7.70 -19.56
CA THR A 163 4.74 -7.48 -18.23
C THR A 163 5.74 -7.69 -17.09
N ILE A 164 6.60 -8.71 -17.18
CA ILE A 164 7.65 -8.95 -16.18
C ILE A 164 8.69 -7.83 -16.19
N ASP A 165 9.10 -7.34 -17.36
CA ASP A 165 10.07 -6.26 -17.45
C ASP A 165 9.56 -4.95 -16.84
N HIS A 166 8.27 -4.66 -17.00
CA HIS A 166 7.61 -3.48 -16.46
C HIS A 166 7.33 -3.58 -14.95
N TYR A 167 6.83 -4.74 -14.50
CA TYR A 167 6.20 -4.88 -13.18
C TYR A 167 6.77 -5.99 -12.29
N GLY A 168 7.67 -6.82 -12.81
CA GLY A 168 8.46 -7.80 -12.05
C GLY A 168 9.52 -7.14 -11.18
N ILE A 169 9.18 -6.06 -10.48
CA ILE A 169 10.08 -5.26 -9.66
C ILE A 169 9.59 -5.32 -8.21
N THR A 170 10.45 -5.74 -7.30
CA THR A 170 10.10 -5.80 -5.87
C THR A 170 9.89 -4.39 -5.30
N THR A 171 8.85 -4.22 -4.50
CA THR A 171 8.55 -2.98 -3.78
C THR A 171 8.84 -3.05 -2.29
N ARG A 172 9.22 -4.23 -1.80
CA ARG A 172 9.71 -4.50 -0.45
C ARG A 172 10.74 -5.65 -0.52
N PRO A 173 11.57 -5.85 0.52
CA PRO A 173 12.46 -7.00 0.56
C PRO A 173 11.70 -8.34 0.46
N PRO A 174 12.20 -9.31 -0.33
CA PRO A 174 11.65 -10.66 -0.36
C PRO A 174 11.65 -11.28 1.05
N ALA A 175 10.66 -12.13 1.33
CA ALA A 175 10.39 -12.78 2.62
C ALA A 175 10.06 -11.84 3.81
N GLU A 176 10.12 -10.51 3.67
CA GLU A 176 9.86 -9.58 4.79
C GLU A 176 8.42 -9.65 5.30
N SER A 177 7.44 -9.72 4.38
CA SER A 177 6.03 -9.66 4.73
C SER A 177 5.14 -10.25 3.64
N TYR A 178 3.96 -10.71 4.02
CA TYR A 178 2.89 -11.05 3.08
C TYR A 178 2.40 -9.82 2.31
N TYR A 179 2.39 -9.93 0.99
CA TYR A 179 1.75 -8.96 0.12
C TYR A 179 1.16 -9.56 -1.14
N TYR A 180 -0.16 -9.63 -1.16
CA TYR A 180 -0.91 -10.23 -2.24
C TYR A 180 -0.60 -9.59 -3.61
N CYS A 181 -0.10 -10.41 -4.54
CA CYS A 181 0.33 -9.99 -5.87
C CYS A 181 -0.20 -10.94 -6.94
N ASN A 182 -1.04 -10.45 -7.86
CA ASN A 182 -1.51 -11.33 -8.96
C ASN A 182 -0.41 -11.60 -9.98
N LEU A 183 0.52 -10.67 -10.22
CA LEU A 183 1.64 -10.89 -11.13
C LEU A 183 2.56 -12.02 -10.66
N GLY A 184 2.66 -12.27 -9.34
CA GLY A 184 3.40 -13.43 -8.84
C GLY A 184 2.86 -14.74 -9.43
N TYR A 185 1.53 -14.88 -9.53
CA TYR A 185 0.87 -16.00 -10.18
C TYR A 185 0.91 -15.93 -11.70
N GLY A 186 0.94 -14.72 -12.24
CA GLY A 186 1.28 -14.49 -13.65
C GLY A 186 2.66 -15.02 -14.03
N ILE A 187 3.65 -14.87 -13.15
CA ILE A 187 4.99 -15.41 -13.36
C ILE A 187 4.97 -16.94 -13.24
N LEU A 188 4.18 -17.50 -12.32
CA LEU A 188 4.03 -18.94 -12.16
C LEU A 188 3.41 -19.61 -13.41
N ASP A 189 2.40 -19.01 -14.05
CA ASP A 189 1.87 -19.55 -15.31
C ASP A 189 2.93 -19.59 -16.43
N TYR A 190 3.82 -18.61 -16.44
CA TYR A 190 4.90 -18.56 -17.41
C TYR A 190 5.98 -19.60 -17.12
N ILE A 191 6.30 -19.82 -15.84
CA ILE A 191 7.17 -20.91 -15.42
C ILE A 191 6.57 -22.26 -15.83
N ILE A 192 5.27 -22.47 -15.62
CA ILE A 192 4.59 -23.69 -16.07
C ILE A 192 4.80 -23.89 -17.57
N ALA A 193 4.55 -22.86 -18.38
CA ALA A 193 4.66 -22.99 -19.82
C ALA A 193 6.09 -23.37 -20.27
N ARG A 194 7.11 -22.77 -19.64
CA ARG A 194 8.52 -23.00 -19.97
C ARG A 194 9.05 -24.36 -19.50
N GLN A 195 8.60 -24.86 -18.36
CA GLN A 195 9.08 -26.14 -17.81
C GLN A 195 8.30 -27.35 -18.37
N SER A 196 7.10 -27.10 -18.92
CA SER A 196 6.28 -28.15 -19.53
C SER A 196 6.43 -28.25 -21.06
N ASP A 197 6.95 -27.22 -21.72
CA ASP A 197 6.92 -27.05 -23.18
C ASP A 197 5.48 -27.04 -23.75
N GLN A 198 4.49 -26.65 -22.95
CA GLN A 198 3.09 -26.49 -23.31
C GLN A 198 2.60 -25.09 -22.93
N THR A 199 1.50 -24.60 -23.49
CA THR A 199 0.88 -23.38 -22.95
C THR A 199 0.34 -23.65 -21.54
N TYR A 200 0.22 -22.60 -20.70
CA TYR A 200 -0.40 -22.72 -19.38
C TYR A 200 -1.81 -23.34 -19.45
N ALA A 201 -2.59 -22.95 -20.45
CA ALA A 201 -3.93 -23.48 -20.68
C ALA A 201 -3.90 -24.98 -21.00
N GLU A 202 -3.05 -25.42 -21.94
CA GLU A 202 -2.94 -26.84 -22.32
C GLU A 202 -2.43 -27.70 -21.16
N TYR A 203 -1.37 -27.27 -20.48
CA TYR A 203 -0.80 -28.03 -19.37
C TYR A 203 -1.81 -28.21 -18.24
N THR A 204 -2.48 -27.14 -17.84
CA THR A 204 -3.47 -27.22 -16.76
C THR A 204 -4.70 -28.01 -17.19
N GLN A 205 -5.14 -27.89 -18.45
CA GLN A 205 -6.22 -28.72 -18.99
C GLN A 205 -5.89 -30.20 -18.86
N GLN A 206 -4.74 -30.64 -19.40
CA GLN A 206 -4.35 -32.05 -19.42
C GLN A 206 -4.05 -32.61 -18.03
N HIS A 207 -3.28 -31.86 -17.22
CA HIS A 207 -2.67 -32.40 -16.01
C HIS A 207 -3.46 -32.11 -14.73
N VAL A 208 -4.39 -31.16 -14.77
CA VAL A 208 -5.24 -30.80 -13.62
C VAL A 208 -6.71 -31.03 -13.95
N PHE A 209 -7.26 -30.36 -14.96
CA PHE A 209 -8.71 -30.43 -15.23
C PHE A 209 -9.15 -31.80 -15.69
N ASP A 210 -8.56 -32.35 -16.74
CA ASP A 210 -8.92 -33.66 -17.29
C ASP A 210 -8.60 -34.78 -16.28
N ALA A 211 -7.46 -34.67 -15.59
CA ALA A 211 -7.03 -35.61 -14.57
C ALA A 211 -7.99 -35.68 -13.36
N LEU A 212 -8.66 -34.57 -13.04
CA LEU A 212 -9.69 -34.49 -12.01
C LEU A 212 -11.11 -34.64 -12.59
N ALA A 213 -11.27 -34.87 -13.90
CA ALA A 213 -12.53 -34.83 -14.66
C ALA A 213 -13.37 -33.54 -14.41
N MET A 214 -12.72 -32.38 -14.46
CA MET A 214 -13.31 -31.05 -14.42
C MET A 214 -13.69 -30.60 -15.84
N GLU A 215 -14.75 -31.19 -16.41
CA GLU A 215 -15.12 -31.05 -17.83
C GLU A 215 -15.58 -29.64 -18.27
N HIS A 216 -15.97 -28.82 -17.30
CA HIS A 216 -16.48 -27.46 -17.47
C HIS A 216 -15.45 -26.40 -17.04
N SER A 217 -14.19 -26.81 -16.90
CA SER A 217 -13.08 -25.96 -16.49
C SER A 217 -12.09 -25.75 -17.63
N PHE A 218 -11.64 -24.50 -17.77
CA PHE A 218 -10.72 -24.08 -18.82
C PHE A 218 -10.09 -22.73 -18.44
N ILE A 219 -8.95 -22.40 -19.06
CA ILE A 219 -8.27 -21.12 -18.88
C ILE A 219 -8.56 -20.21 -20.08
N GLY A 220 -8.80 -18.94 -19.79
CA GLY A 220 -9.28 -17.99 -20.78
C GLY A 220 -10.73 -18.28 -21.17
N LEU A 221 -11.19 -17.73 -22.30
CA LEU A 221 -12.55 -17.96 -22.79
C LEU A 221 -12.56 -18.27 -24.29
N PRO A 222 -12.28 -19.52 -24.69
CA PRO A 222 -12.29 -19.89 -26.10
C PRO A 222 -13.71 -19.73 -26.66
N ALA A 223 -13.82 -19.27 -27.92
CA ALA A 223 -15.09 -18.96 -28.57
C ALA A 223 -16.11 -20.11 -28.49
N VAL A 224 -15.64 -21.36 -28.57
CA VAL A 224 -16.47 -22.56 -28.52
C VAL A 224 -17.14 -22.79 -27.15
N LYS A 225 -16.55 -22.31 -26.04
CA LYS A 225 -17.07 -22.49 -24.68
C LYS A 225 -18.01 -21.37 -24.23
N GLN A 226 -18.05 -20.23 -24.93
CA GLN A 226 -18.83 -19.04 -24.54
C GLN A 226 -20.34 -19.30 -24.35
N LYS A 227 -20.89 -20.33 -24.97
CA LYS A 227 -22.33 -20.63 -24.90
C LYS A 227 -22.81 -21.06 -23.51
N ASN A 228 -21.95 -21.63 -22.65
CA ASN A 228 -22.33 -22.17 -21.34
C ASN A 228 -21.66 -21.43 -20.16
N VAL A 229 -21.13 -20.23 -20.43
CA VAL A 229 -20.49 -19.38 -19.41
C VAL A 229 -21.47 -18.37 -18.85
N ALA A 230 -21.46 -18.17 -17.53
CA ALA A 230 -22.24 -17.14 -16.89
C ALA A 230 -21.77 -15.73 -17.33
N VAL A 231 -22.71 -14.89 -17.75
CA VAL A 231 -22.47 -13.48 -18.09
C VAL A 231 -22.15 -12.73 -16.80
N ARG A 232 -21.06 -11.95 -16.80
CA ARG A 232 -20.67 -11.07 -15.69
C ARG A 232 -21.58 -9.84 -15.67
N TYR A 233 -22.13 -9.49 -14.52
CA TYR A 233 -22.96 -8.29 -14.35
C TYR A 233 -22.35 -7.33 -13.33
N ASP A 234 -22.51 -6.04 -13.54
CA ASP A 234 -22.21 -5.05 -12.50
C ASP A 234 -23.28 -5.04 -11.39
N ARG A 235 -23.07 -4.21 -10.36
CA ARG A 235 -24.02 -4.06 -9.25
C ARG A 235 -25.34 -3.39 -9.62
N GLN A 236 -25.48 -2.87 -10.84
CA GLN A 236 -26.73 -2.35 -11.39
C GLN A 236 -27.43 -3.40 -12.25
N GLY A 237 -26.80 -4.56 -12.44
CA GLY A 237 -27.31 -5.64 -13.27
C GLY A 237 -27.03 -5.43 -14.76
N ALA A 238 -26.16 -4.53 -15.18
CA ALA A 238 -25.76 -4.40 -16.58
C ALA A 238 -24.65 -5.40 -16.91
N ALA A 239 -24.71 -6.00 -18.10
CA ALA A 239 -23.70 -6.95 -18.55
C ALA A 239 -22.34 -6.24 -18.74
N ILE A 240 -21.27 -6.86 -18.22
CA ILE A 240 -19.90 -6.36 -18.36
C ILE A 240 -19.27 -7.00 -19.60
N PRO A 241 -18.66 -6.20 -20.50
CA PRO A 241 -17.92 -6.74 -21.64
C PRO A 241 -16.82 -7.71 -21.21
N LEU A 242 -16.51 -8.70 -22.06
CA LEU A 242 -15.41 -9.62 -21.81
C LEU A 242 -14.09 -8.86 -21.66
N TYR A 243 -13.24 -9.37 -20.78
CA TYR A 243 -11.91 -8.84 -20.53
C TYR A 243 -10.93 -9.97 -20.23
N GLU A 244 -9.69 -9.72 -20.60
CA GLU A 244 -8.52 -10.59 -20.42
C GLU A 244 -7.55 -9.97 -19.40
N PHE A 245 -6.48 -10.71 -19.10
CA PHE A 245 -5.48 -10.37 -18.08
C PHE A 245 -4.07 -10.54 -18.64
N ASP A 246 -3.11 -9.86 -18.04
CA ASP A 246 -1.68 -10.11 -18.21
C ASP A 246 -1.12 -10.96 -17.05
N HIS A 247 -1.97 -11.72 -16.36
CA HIS A 247 -1.66 -12.48 -15.15
C HIS A 247 -2.59 -13.70 -15.00
N ASP A 248 -2.69 -14.51 -16.05
CA ASP A 248 -3.68 -15.57 -16.19
C ASP A 248 -3.71 -16.58 -15.04
N GLY A 249 -2.56 -17.04 -14.54
CA GLY A 249 -2.47 -17.92 -13.37
C GLY A 249 -3.10 -17.32 -12.11
N GLY A 250 -3.21 -16.00 -12.05
CA GLY A 250 -3.85 -15.29 -10.96
C GLY A 250 -5.37 -15.21 -11.05
N SER A 251 -5.96 -15.31 -12.25
CA SER A 251 -7.31 -14.77 -12.52
C SER A 251 -8.14 -15.46 -13.61
N ALA A 252 -7.53 -16.15 -14.58
CA ALA A 252 -8.17 -16.45 -15.87
C ALA A 252 -8.90 -17.81 -15.95
N VAL A 253 -9.00 -18.55 -14.85
CA VAL A 253 -9.74 -19.83 -14.85
C VAL A 253 -11.25 -19.57 -14.88
N TYR A 254 -11.94 -20.36 -15.69
CA TYR A 254 -13.36 -20.60 -15.61
C TYR A 254 -13.60 -22.01 -15.09
N ALA A 255 -14.58 -22.19 -14.21
CA ALA A 255 -14.96 -23.49 -13.67
C ALA A 255 -16.42 -23.48 -13.25
N SER A 256 -17.04 -24.67 -13.23
CA SER A 256 -18.37 -24.87 -12.66
C SER A 256 -18.30 -25.12 -11.15
N ALA A 257 -19.44 -25.04 -10.45
CA ALA A 257 -19.47 -25.37 -9.02
C ALA A 257 -19.16 -26.85 -8.80
N TYR A 258 -19.68 -27.71 -9.67
CA TYR A 258 -19.41 -29.15 -9.66
C TYR A 258 -17.93 -29.47 -9.87
N ASP A 259 -17.27 -28.83 -10.84
CA ASP A 259 -15.84 -29.04 -11.10
C ASP A 259 -14.97 -28.61 -9.91
N LEU A 260 -15.28 -27.48 -9.28
CA LEU A 260 -14.57 -27.04 -8.09
C LEU A 260 -14.83 -27.92 -6.87
N ALA A 261 -15.96 -28.63 -6.81
CA ALA A 261 -16.20 -29.65 -5.81
C ALA A 261 -15.26 -30.86 -6.03
N ARG A 262 -15.02 -31.26 -7.29
CA ARG A 262 -14.01 -32.28 -7.62
C ARG A 262 -12.59 -31.83 -7.27
N PHE A 263 -12.28 -30.56 -7.51
CA PHE A 263 -11.02 -29.96 -7.06
C PHE A 263 -10.92 -29.92 -5.51
N ALA A 264 -12.03 -29.69 -4.81
CA ALA A 264 -12.06 -29.73 -3.34
C ALA A 264 -11.74 -31.13 -2.79
N LEU A 265 -12.24 -32.19 -3.44
CA LEU A 265 -11.96 -33.57 -3.06
C LEU A 265 -10.46 -33.88 -3.03
N LEU A 266 -9.69 -33.42 -4.02
CA LEU A 266 -8.22 -33.54 -4.04
C LEU A 266 -7.56 -32.99 -2.77
N HIS A 267 -8.15 -31.96 -2.16
CA HIS A 267 -7.58 -31.27 -1.01
C HIS A 267 -8.11 -31.75 0.35
N LEU A 268 -9.25 -32.44 0.39
CA LEU A 268 -9.91 -32.91 1.61
C LEU A 268 -9.53 -34.34 1.94
N GLU A 269 -9.43 -35.20 0.94
CA GLU A 269 -9.28 -36.64 1.14
C GLU A 269 -8.08 -37.22 0.40
N ASP A 270 -7.89 -38.53 0.56
CA ASP A 270 -7.06 -39.38 -0.29
C ASP A 270 -7.72 -39.63 -1.68
N ALA A 271 -8.61 -38.74 -2.12
CA ALA A 271 -9.18 -38.74 -3.45
C ALA A 271 -8.17 -38.17 -4.46
N PHE A 272 -8.07 -38.79 -5.64
CA PHE A 272 -7.16 -38.36 -6.72
C PHE A 272 -5.66 -38.35 -6.34
N GLN A 273 -5.22 -39.23 -5.43
CA GLN A 273 -3.79 -39.37 -5.08
C GLN A 273 -2.89 -39.72 -6.28
N GLU A 274 -3.46 -40.37 -7.29
CA GLU A 274 -2.81 -40.65 -8.56
C GLU A 274 -2.55 -39.38 -9.40
N VAL A 275 -3.30 -38.30 -9.14
CA VAL A 275 -3.12 -37.01 -9.81
C VAL A 275 -2.02 -36.19 -9.14
N LEU A 276 -2.00 -36.16 -7.80
CA LEU A 276 -0.98 -35.51 -6.99
C LEU A 276 -0.90 -36.17 -5.61
N GLU A 277 0.28 -36.69 -5.24
CA GLU A 277 0.47 -37.37 -3.95
C GLU A 277 0.13 -36.47 -2.74
N PRO A 278 -0.39 -37.03 -1.63
CA PRO A 278 -0.82 -36.27 -0.44
C PRO A 278 0.23 -35.31 0.11
N LYS A 279 1.52 -35.67 0.07
CA LYS A 279 2.61 -34.82 0.57
C LYS A 279 2.67 -33.46 -0.14
N TRP A 280 2.40 -33.43 -1.45
CA TRP A 280 2.42 -32.19 -2.24
C TRP A 280 1.17 -31.36 -2.01
N VAL A 281 0.02 -32.01 -1.83
CA VAL A 281 -1.25 -31.37 -1.45
C VAL A 281 -1.14 -30.76 -0.05
N GLN A 282 -0.54 -31.46 0.90
CA GLN A 282 -0.29 -30.96 2.26
C GLN A 282 0.64 -29.75 2.26
N GLN A 283 1.74 -29.80 1.50
CA GLN A 283 2.67 -28.67 1.36
C GLN A 283 1.98 -27.39 0.89
N MET A 284 0.94 -27.49 0.04
CA MET A 284 0.18 -26.30 -0.38
C MET A 284 -0.63 -25.65 0.75
N LYS A 285 -1.00 -26.42 1.77
CA LYS A 285 -1.84 -26.01 2.91
C LYS A 285 -1.01 -25.66 4.15
N GLU A 286 0.32 -25.66 4.06
CA GLU A 286 1.21 -25.19 5.11
C GLU A 286 1.23 -23.65 5.15
N PRO A 287 0.93 -23.00 6.30
CA PRO A 287 0.89 -21.55 6.41
C PRO A 287 2.30 -20.95 6.48
N THR A 288 2.97 -20.86 5.34
CA THR A 288 4.36 -20.38 5.22
C THR A 288 4.52 -18.86 5.26
N ALA A 289 3.42 -18.11 5.23
CA ALA A 289 3.41 -16.65 5.38
C ALA A 289 2.33 -16.19 6.36
N GLN A 290 2.65 -15.22 7.25
CA GLN A 290 1.68 -14.67 8.20
C GLN A 290 0.81 -13.58 7.55
N VAL A 291 -0.51 -13.67 7.68
CA VAL A 291 -1.48 -12.66 7.16
C VAL A 291 -2.13 -11.88 8.31
N GLY A 292 -2.24 -12.47 9.49
CA GLY A 292 -2.77 -11.86 10.71
C GLY A 292 -2.80 -12.86 11.86
N THR A 293 -3.42 -12.52 12.99
CA THR A 293 -3.57 -13.46 14.11
C THR A 293 -4.33 -14.71 13.67
N ASN A 294 -3.76 -15.90 13.92
CA ASN A 294 -4.31 -17.21 13.54
C ASN A 294 -4.65 -17.36 12.05
N ARG A 295 -4.00 -16.56 11.18
CA ARG A 295 -4.22 -16.58 9.74
C ARG A 295 -2.90 -16.53 8.99
N GLY A 296 -2.70 -17.49 8.11
CA GLY A 296 -1.53 -17.58 7.23
C GLY A 296 -1.91 -17.79 5.78
N TYR A 297 -0.91 -17.79 4.91
CA TYR A 297 -1.06 -18.10 3.50
C TYR A 297 -0.04 -19.18 3.11
N GLY A 298 -0.54 -20.23 2.45
CA GLY A 298 0.24 -21.33 1.90
C GLY A 298 0.50 -21.13 0.41
N MET A 299 0.53 -22.21 -0.37
CA MET A 299 0.65 -22.13 -1.82
C MET A 299 -0.74 -22.01 -2.45
N GLY A 300 -1.19 -20.78 -2.65
CA GLY A 300 -2.48 -20.49 -3.27
C GLY A 300 -3.68 -20.60 -2.32
N TRP A 301 -3.43 -20.76 -1.02
CA TRP A 301 -4.47 -20.93 -0.02
C TRP A 301 -4.31 -19.96 1.14
N LEU A 302 -5.41 -19.33 1.54
CA LEU A 302 -5.52 -18.71 2.85
C LEU A 302 -5.86 -19.80 3.87
N ILE A 303 -5.18 -19.79 5.00
CA ILE A 303 -5.30 -20.79 6.06
C ILE A 303 -5.66 -20.07 7.36
N GLU A 304 -6.71 -20.51 8.03
CA GLU A 304 -7.13 -20.02 9.33
C GLU A 304 -7.03 -21.17 10.34
N THR A 305 -6.31 -20.93 11.44
CA THR A 305 -6.01 -21.94 12.48
C THR A 305 -6.70 -21.56 13.79
N GLY A 306 -7.95 -21.12 13.69
CA GLY A 306 -8.76 -20.69 14.84
C GLY A 306 -9.40 -21.88 15.54
N GLU A 307 -10.68 -21.76 15.88
CA GLU A 307 -11.49 -22.88 16.40
C GLU A 307 -11.57 -24.03 15.39
N HIS A 308 -11.64 -23.69 14.09
CA HIS A 308 -11.59 -24.64 13.00
C HIS A 308 -10.36 -24.42 12.12
N TYR A 309 -9.79 -25.51 11.60
CA TYR A 309 -8.77 -25.45 10.56
C TYR A 309 -9.42 -25.25 9.19
N ILE A 310 -9.42 -24.00 8.71
CA ILE A 310 -10.08 -23.60 7.46
C ILE A 310 -9.05 -23.28 6.39
N VAL A 311 -9.18 -23.94 5.23
CA VAL A 311 -8.38 -23.67 4.03
C VAL A 311 -9.31 -23.08 2.98
N SER A 312 -9.05 -21.86 2.52
CA SER A 312 -9.99 -21.16 1.62
C SER A 312 -9.31 -20.25 0.61
N HIS A 313 -10.04 -19.94 -0.45
CA HIS A 313 -9.71 -18.84 -1.33
C HIS A 313 -10.97 -18.14 -1.83
N THR A 314 -10.91 -16.83 -1.94
CA THR A 314 -11.98 -16.00 -2.50
C THR A 314 -11.58 -15.52 -3.88
N GLY A 315 -12.55 -15.25 -4.74
CA GLY A 315 -12.33 -14.59 -6.02
C GLY A 315 -13.15 -13.31 -6.14
N GLY A 316 -12.53 -12.26 -6.65
CA GLY A 316 -13.19 -10.99 -6.90
C GLY A 316 -12.58 -10.30 -8.11
N MET A 317 -13.43 -9.88 -9.04
CA MET A 317 -13.11 -9.05 -10.21
C MET A 317 -14.41 -8.36 -10.67
N PRO A 318 -14.39 -7.40 -11.62
CA PRO A 318 -15.61 -6.78 -12.12
C PRO A 318 -16.67 -7.81 -12.57
N GLY A 319 -17.78 -7.86 -11.85
CA GLY A 319 -18.90 -8.79 -12.05
C GLY A 319 -18.66 -10.24 -11.65
N VAL A 320 -17.77 -10.48 -10.68
CA VAL A 320 -17.50 -11.82 -10.14
C VAL A 320 -17.29 -11.73 -8.63
N ALA A 321 -17.95 -12.63 -7.91
CA ALA A 321 -17.65 -12.92 -6.50
C ALA A 321 -17.74 -14.43 -6.29
N THR A 322 -16.67 -15.04 -5.79
CA THR A 322 -16.59 -16.49 -5.61
C THR A 322 -15.90 -16.85 -4.30
N ARG A 323 -16.23 -18.02 -3.76
CA ARG A 323 -15.60 -18.56 -2.57
C ARG A 323 -15.51 -20.09 -2.65
N LEU A 324 -14.32 -20.60 -2.33
CA LEU A 324 -14.05 -22.01 -2.06
C LEU A 324 -13.53 -22.11 -0.63
N THR A 325 -14.18 -22.92 0.20
CA THR A 325 -13.82 -23.13 1.59
C THR A 325 -13.76 -24.63 1.88
N LEU A 326 -12.69 -25.06 2.51
CA LEU A 326 -12.43 -26.43 2.93
C LEU A 326 -12.25 -26.42 4.44
N VAL A 327 -12.79 -27.43 5.10
CA VAL A 327 -12.61 -27.70 6.53
C VAL A 327 -12.10 -29.14 6.65
N PRO A 328 -10.79 -29.37 6.47
CA PRO A 328 -10.22 -30.71 6.32
C PRO A 328 -10.47 -31.63 7.51
N GLU A 329 -10.51 -31.10 8.74
CA GLU A 329 -10.81 -31.90 9.95
C GLU A 329 -12.22 -32.51 9.95
N HIS A 330 -13.10 -32.01 9.08
CA HIS A 330 -14.47 -32.48 8.91
C HIS A 330 -14.74 -33.01 7.48
N ASN A 331 -13.71 -33.23 6.65
CA ASN A 331 -13.85 -33.63 5.23
C ASN A 331 -14.90 -32.82 4.45
N LEU A 332 -15.02 -31.53 4.76
CA LEU A 332 -16.09 -30.66 4.26
C LEU A 332 -15.54 -29.63 3.29
N GLY A 333 -16.15 -29.52 2.11
CA GLY A 333 -15.85 -28.51 1.11
C GLY A 333 -17.11 -27.77 0.68
N VAL A 334 -17.04 -26.44 0.54
CA VAL A 334 -18.15 -25.62 0.06
C VAL A 334 -17.66 -24.67 -1.03
N VAL A 335 -18.28 -24.76 -2.19
CA VAL A 335 -18.08 -23.91 -3.36
C VAL A 335 -19.28 -22.99 -3.51
N CYS A 336 -19.05 -21.70 -3.76
CA CYS A 336 -20.10 -20.75 -4.07
C CYS A 336 -19.65 -19.71 -5.10
N LEU A 337 -20.34 -19.62 -6.25
CA LEU A 337 -19.95 -18.83 -7.41
C LEU A 337 -21.06 -17.86 -7.82
N SER A 338 -20.76 -16.56 -7.91
CA SER A 338 -21.70 -15.54 -8.39
C SER A 338 -21.15 -14.80 -9.61
N ASN A 339 -22.05 -14.44 -10.51
CA ASN A 339 -21.78 -13.63 -11.70
C ASN A 339 -22.08 -12.13 -11.50
N THR A 340 -21.99 -11.66 -10.25
CA THR A 340 -21.95 -10.24 -9.90
C THR A 340 -21.06 -10.01 -8.68
N GLU A 341 -20.67 -8.76 -8.44
CA GLU A 341 -19.96 -8.40 -7.22
C GLU A 341 -20.91 -8.40 -6.02
N SER A 342 -20.91 -9.48 -5.26
CA SER A 342 -21.81 -9.68 -4.11
C SER A 342 -21.11 -10.30 -2.90
N ASN A 343 -21.70 -10.07 -1.72
CA ASN A 343 -21.33 -10.77 -0.48
C ASN A 343 -22.11 -12.09 -0.30
N LEU A 344 -23.05 -12.41 -1.19
CA LEU A 344 -23.87 -13.61 -1.11
C LEU A 344 -23.03 -14.90 -1.05
N PRO A 345 -21.98 -15.10 -1.87
CA PRO A 345 -21.14 -16.30 -1.76
C PRO A 345 -20.55 -16.55 -0.36
N HIS A 346 -20.12 -15.48 0.31
CA HIS A 346 -19.60 -15.56 1.67
C HIS A 346 -20.69 -15.93 2.68
N ARG A 347 -21.90 -15.38 2.52
CA ARG A 347 -23.03 -15.67 3.41
C ARG A 347 -23.53 -17.09 3.23
N THR A 348 -23.64 -17.56 1.99
CA THR A 348 -24.04 -18.93 1.67
C THR A 348 -23.08 -19.95 2.28
N VAL A 349 -21.77 -19.75 2.11
CA VAL A 349 -20.77 -20.61 2.76
C VAL A 349 -20.93 -20.61 4.28
N LYS A 350 -21.10 -19.44 4.91
CA LYS A 350 -21.31 -19.38 6.37
C LYS A 350 -22.57 -20.09 6.84
N LYS A 351 -23.67 -19.97 6.09
CA LYS A 351 -24.95 -20.64 6.39
C LYS A 351 -24.80 -22.16 6.33
N ILE A 352 -24.17 -22.67 5.27
CA ILE A 352 -23.88 -24.11 5.13
C ILE A 352 -22.98 -24.59 6.27
N LEU A 353 -21.87 -23.90 6.55
CA LEU A 353 -20.97 -24.27 7.64
C LEU A 353 -21.69 -24.29 9.00
N SER A 354 -22.57 -23.33 9.27
CA SER A 354 -23.33 -23.28 10.53
C SER A 354 -24.38 -24.36 10.71
N GLU A 355 -24.85 -24.97 9.62
CA GLU A 355 -25.76 -26.11 9.70
C GLU A 355 -25.02 -27.44 9.78
N THR A 356 -23.76 -27.47 9.34
CA THR A 356 -22.94 -28.69 9.28
C THR A 356 -22.08 -28.87 10.53
N LEU A 357 -21.61 -27.78 11.15
CA LEU A 357 -20.64 -27.80 12.24
C LEU A 357 -21.27 -27.28 13.55
N ASP A 358 -21.21 -28.07 14.62
CA ASP A 358 -21.96 -27.85 15.87
C ASP A 358 -21.55 -26.60 16.68
N ASP A 359 -20.44 -25.93 16.36
CA ASP A 359 -19.95 -24.73 17.06
C ASP A 359 -19.57 -23.58 16.10
N TYR A 360 -19.97 -23.64 14.82
CA TYR A 360 -19.60 -22.59 13.87
C TYR A 360 -20.43 -21.31 14.10
N PRO A 361 -19.80 -20.16 14.41
CA PRO A 361 -20.52 -18.95 14.79
C PRO A 361 -21.31 -18.40 13.60
N TYR A 362 -22.63 -18.50 13.67
CA TYR A 362 -23.54 -17.85 12.73
C TYR A 362 -24.15 -16.59 13.32
N ASP A 363 -23.43 -15.48 13.16
CA ASP A 363 -24.04 -14.17 13.35
C ASP A 363 -25.13 -13.99 12.28
N HIS A 364 -26.41 -14.05 12.67
CA HIS A 364 -27.50 -13.57 11.83
C HIS A 364 -27.19 -12.11 11.48
N PRO A 365 -26.81 -11.79 10.22
CA PRO A 365 -26.39 -10.44 9.92
C PRO A 365 -27.61 -9.53 10.08
N ASN A 366 -27.60 -8.69 11.11
CA ASN A 366 -28.60 -7.65 11.29
C ASN A 366 -28.50 -6.67 10.10
N LEU A 367 -29.32 -6.90 9.08
CA LEU A 367 -29.36 -6.14 7.81
C LEU A 367 -29.71 -4.65 7.99
N LEU A 368 -30.16 -4.27 9.18
CA LEU A 368 -30.65 -2.92 9.50
C LEU A 368 -29.60 -2.02 10.16
N LEU A 369 -28.47 -2.57 10.61
CA LEU A 369 -27.44 -1.76 11.24
C LEU A 369 -26.46 -1.27 10.18
N ARG A 370 -26.64 -0.02 9.74
CA ARG A 370 -25.57 0.72 9.06
C ARG A 370 -24.36 0.71 10.00
N PRO A 371 -23.17 0.24 9.56
CA PRO A 371 -21.99 0.31 10.40
C PRO A 371 -21.82 1.76 10.85
N ARG A 372 -21.82 1.97 12.17
CA ARG A 372 -21.53 3.30 12.73
C ARG A 372 -20.18 3.73 12.16
N ARG A 373 -20.16 4.87 11.49
CA ARG A 373 -18.94 5.47 10.95
C ARG A 373 -18.03 5.76 12.15
N ARG A 374 -17.08 4.86 12.44
CA ARG A 374 -16.06 5.10 13.45
C ARG A 374 -15.30 6.35 13.02
N SER A 375 -15.17 7.32 13.91
CA SER A 375 -14.29 8.47 13.68
C SER A 375 -12.87 7.94 13.51
N THR A 376 -12.27 8.14 12.35
CA THR A 376 -10.84 7.86 12.16
C THR A 376 -10.07 8.84 13.05
N PRO A 377 -9.20 8.36 13.96
CA PRO A 377 -8.32 9.25 14.72
C PRO A 377 -7.51 10.13 13.76
N ALA A 378 -7.20 11.36 14.19
CA ALA A 378 -6.27 12.20 13.44
C ALA A 378 -4.92 11.49 13.29
N PHE A 379 -4.32 11.57 12.11
CA PHE A 379 -3.01 11.00 11.85
C PHE A 379 -1.95 11.72 12.68
N ASN A 380 -1.20 10.98 13.49
CA ASN A 380 -0.11 11.50 14.30
C ASN A 380 1.22 10.87 13.83
N PRO A 381 2.01 11.57 13.01
CA PRO A 381 3.24 11.03 12.45
C PRO A 381 4.35 10.92 13.51
N SER A 382 5.12 9.84 13.48
CA SER A 382 6.32 9.71 14.30
C SER A 382 7.34 10.82 13.97
N PRO A 383 8.19 11.25 14.92
CA PRO A 383 9.24 12.24 14.65
C PRO A 383 10.16 11.85 13.50
N GLU A 384 10.41 10.55 13.32
CA GLU A 384 11.20 10.02 12.22
C GLU A 384 10.52 10.18 10.86
N LEU A 385 9.18 10.17 10.80
CA LEU A 385 8.43 10.33 9.55
C LEU A 385 8.21 11.80 9.19
N GLN A 386 8.21 12.69 10.17
CA GLN A 386 8.02 14.13 9.97
C GLN A 386 9.15 14.71 9.10
N GLY A 387 8.77 15.63 8.20
CA GLY A 387 9.70 16.35 7.33
C GLY A 387 9.32 16.35 5.86
N THR A 388 10.25 16.83 5.05
CA THR A 388 10.16 16.82 3.59
C THR A 388 11.02 15.73 3.02
N TRP A 389 10.42 14.90 2.18
CA TRP A 389 11.02 13.76 1.52
C TRP A 389 10.99 13.96 0.01
N VAL A 390 12.09 13.66 -0.66
CA VAL A 390 12.24 13.82 -2.10
C VAL A 390 12.92 12.60 -2.71
N GLY A 391 12.43 12.18 -3.86
CA GLY A 391 13.07 11.14 -4.67
C GLY A 391 12.19 10.73 -5.83
N GLU A 392 12.31 9.48 -6.26
CA GLU A 392 11.81 9.07 -7.56
C GLU A 392 10.87 7.87 -7.47
N ILE A 393 9.82 7.93 -8.28
CA ILE A 393 8.96 6.80 -8.63
C ILE A 393 9.53 6.18 -9.91
N GLN A 394 9.93 4.92 -9.84
CA GLN A 394 10.50 4.20 -10.98
C GLN A 394 9.39 3.63 -11.86
N THR A 395 9.31 4.08 -13.12
CA THR A 395 8.39 3.53 -14.12
C THR A 395 9.17 2.92 -15.29
N TYR A 396 8.53 2.10 -16.11
CA TYR A 396 9.17 1.52 -17.30
C TYR A 396 9.42 2.58 -18.41
N GLU A 397 8.77 3.75 -18.34
CA GLU A 397 8.98 4.91 -19.23
C GLU A 397 9.80 6.02 -18.55
N GLY A 398 10.68 5.63 -17.62
CA GLY A 398 11.58 6.52 -16.88
C GLY A 398 11.04 7.00 -15.52
N PRO A 399 11.90 7.58 -14.69
CA PRO A 399 11.51 8.01 -13.35
C PRO A 399 10.54 9.21 -13.39
N ARG A 400 9.80 9.41 -12.29
CA ARG A 400 9.00 10.61 -12.01
C ARG A 400 9.39 11.15 -10.64
N GLN A 401 9.71 12.44 -10.54
CA GLN A 401 10.05 13.03 -9.24
C GLN A 401 8.81 13.11 -8.33
N LEU A 402 9.00 12.79 -7.05
CA LEU A 402 8.00 12.88 -5.99
C LEU A 402 8.58 13.66 -4.80
N GLN A 403 7.85 14.69 -4.38
CA GLN A 403 8.05 15.34 -3.10
C GLN A 403 6.89 15.00 -2.17
N LEU A 404 7.20 14.69 -0.91
CA LEU A 404 6.25 14.32 0.13
C LEU A 404 6.55 15.12 1.40
N TRP A 405 5.53 15.80 1.89
CA TRP A 405 5.53 16.70 3.04
C TRP A 405 4.70 16.09 4.15
N ILE A 406 5.30 15.83 5.32
CA ILE A 406 4.61 15.26 6.47
C ILE A 406 4.79 16.19 7.67
N GLY A 407 3.76 17.00 7.93
CA GLY A 407 3.70 17.96 9.04
C GLY A 407 3.48 17.29 10.40
N ASN A 408 3.96 17.93 11.45
CA ASN A 408 3.73 17.51 12.84
C ASN A 408 2.26 17.59 13.28
N ASP A 409 1.45 18.38 12.58
CA ASP A 409 0.00 18.51 12.74
C ASP A 409 -0.80 17.38 12.07
N GLY A 410 -0.11 16.41 11.47
CA GLY A 410 -0.72 15.32 10.70
C GLY A 410 -1.07 15.69 9.26
N SER A 411 -0.84 16.94 8.84
CA SER A 411 -1.05 17.33 7.44
C SER A 411 -0.01 16.66 6.54
N CYS A 412 -0.49 15.99 5.49
CA CYS A 412 0.38 15.35 4.51
C CYS A 412 0.09 15.92 3.12
N ARG A 413 1.12 16.36 2.40
CA ARG A 413 1.00 16.87 1.02
C ARG A 413 2.03 16.19 0.14
N ALA A 414 1.77 16.14 -1.15
CA ALA A 414 2.71 15.60 -2.11
C ALA A 414 2.65 16.36 -3.43
N ARG A 415 3.72 16.28 -4.20
CA ARG A 415 3.82 16.85 -5.54
C ARG A 415 4.60 15.91 -6.43
N LEU A 416 4.00 15.56 -7.56
CA LEU A 416 4.71 14.93 -8.66
C LEU A 416 5.31 16.00 -9.58
N GLU A 417 6.35 15.62 -10.28
CA GLU A 417 6.94 16.41 -11.37
C GLU A 417 5.88 16.96 -12.32
N GLY A 418 6.00 18.25 -12.68
CA GLY A 418 5.05 18.91 -13.58
C GLY A 418 3.62 19.06 -13.05
N GLN A 419 3.33 18.68 -11.80
CA GLN A 419 1.97 18.67 -11.25
C GLN A 419 1.83 19.59 -10.02
N LEU A 420 0.57 19.95 -9.72
CA LEU A 420 0.23 20.77 -8.55
C LEU A 420 0.43 19.99 -7.24
N VAL A 421 0.72 20.71 -6.16
CA VAL A 421 0.72 20.15 -4.81
C VAL A 421 -0.70 19.66 -4.47
N THR A 422 -0.77 18.45 -3.95
CA THR A 422 -2.01 17.76 -3.60
C THR A 422 -1.97 17.28 -2.14
N LEU A 423 -3.15 17.15 -1.53
CA LEU A 423 -3.29 16.55 -0.21
C LEU A 423 -3.14 15.03 -0.29
N VAL A 424 -2.36 14.46 0.62
CA VAL A 424 -2.38 13.01 0.86
C VAL A 424 -3.52 12.72 1.84
N SER A 425 -4.62 12.21 1.29
CA SER A 425 -5.82 11.80 2.03
C SER A 425 -5.63 10.45 2.74
N ASP A 426 -6.35 10.28 3.86
CA ASP A 426 -6.32 9.09 4.72
C ASP A 426 -4.91 8.60 5.10
N PRO A 427 -4.00 9.49 5.54
CA PRO A 427 -2.66 9.07 5.94
C PRO A 427 -2.74 8.16 7.18
N LYS A 428 -1.99 7.06 7.16
CA LYS A 428 -1.91 6.09 8.27
C LYS A 428 -0.48 5.62 8.44
N LEU A 429 -0.11 5.30 9.67
CA LEU A 429 1.13 4.61 10.01
C LEU A 429 0.74 3.39 10.85
N THR A 430 0.91 2.20 10.29
CA THR A 430 0.62 0.92 10.96
C THR A 430 1.88 0.07 10.87
N GLU A 431 2.46 -0.34 11.99
CA GLU A 431 3.65 -1.21 12.03
C GLU A 431 4.80 -0.71 11.13
N GLY A 432 5.05 0.61 11.15
CA GLY A 432 6.10 1.24 10.33
C GLY A 432 5.75 1.45 8.84
N LEU A 433 4.59 0.98 8.37
CA LEU A 433 4.09 1.25 7.02
C LEU A 433 3.27 2.54 6.99
N PHE A 434 3.83 3.57 6.34
CA PHE A 434 3.11 4.77 5.96
C PHE A 434 2.26 4.51 4.72
N THR A 435 0.97 4.80 4.80
CA THR A 435 0.05 4.75 3.66
C THR A 435 -0.71 6.06 3.51
N GLY A 436 -1.14 6.35 2.28
CA GLY A 436 -1.99 7.50 1.98
C GLY A 436 -2.42 7.51 0.53
N MET A 437 -3.42 8.31 0.19
CA MET A 437 -3.96 8.42 -1.17
C MET A 437 -3.80 9.85 -1.67
N LEU A 438 -3.24 10.05 -2.86
CA LEU A 438 -3.15 11.36 -3.50
C LEU A 438 -3.72 11.32 -4.93
N ASN A 439 -4.04 12.50 -5.46
CA ASN A 439 -4.33 12.65 -6.88
C ASN A 439 -3.02 12.94 -7.61
N GLY A 440 -2.74 12.17 -8.66
CA GLY A 440 -1.54 12.34 -9.48
C GLY A 440 -1.63 11.44 -10.69
N ASP A 441 -0.85 11.78 -11.71
CA ASP A 441 -0.75 11.03 -12.96
C ASP A 441 0.70 10.60 -13.17
N LEU A 442 0.97 9.30 -13.33
CA LEU A 442 2.33 8.82 -13.61
C LEU A 442 2.73 9.03 -15.07
N GLN A 443 1.76 9.27 -15.96
CA GLN A 443 1.99 9.53 -17.38
C GLN A 443 2.82 8.42 -18.03
N THR A 444 2.43 7.17 -17.77
CA THR A 444 2.89 6.01 -18.54
C THR A 444 1.79 5.59 -19.52
N SER A 445 2.15 4.98 -20.65
CA SER A 445 1.16 4.58 -21.67
C SER A 445 -0.01 3.75 -21.11
N ASP A 446 0.25 2.86 -20.14
CA ASP A 446 -0.78 2.01 -19.52
C ASP A 446 -1.60 2.70 -18.41
N THR A 447 -1.01 3.58 -17.61
CA THR A 447 -1.73 4.35 -16.59
C THR A 447 -2.58 5.45 -17.20
N SER A 448 -2.19 6.00 -18.37
CA SER A 448 -2.98 7.00 -19.07
C SER A 448 -4.28 6.48 -19.72
N ARG A 449 -4.50 5.14 -19.76
CA ARG A 449 -5.73 4.53 -20.30
C ARG A 449 -7.00 5.03 -19.62
N VAL A 450 -6.93 5.27 -18.31
CA VAL A 450 -8.04 5.80 -17.51
C VAL A 450 -7.54 6.67 -16.36
N LYS A 451 -8.41 7.56 -15.85
CA LYS A 451 -8.09 8.34 -14.66
C LYS A 451 -7.84 7.41 -13.46
N HIS A 452 -6.76 7.66 -12.75
CA HIS A 452 -6.36 6.93 -11.56
C HIS A 452 -6.08 7.85 -10.38
N ARG A 453 -5.84 7.25 -9.22
CA ARG A 453 -5.26 7.89 -8.03
C ARG A 453 -3.99 7.13 -7.66
N LEU A 454 -3.12 7.78 -6.90
CA LEU A 454 -1.90 7.15 -6.41
C LEU A 454 -2.07 6.78 -4.95
N ARG A 455 -1.71 5.55 -4.60
CA ARG A 455 -1.60 5.07 -3.21
C ARG A 455 -0.13 5.00 -2.82
N LEU A 456 0.23 5.68 -1.75
CA LEU A 456 1.53 5.53 -1.10
C LEU A 456 1.51 4.31 -0.19
N ARG A 457 2.56 3.50 -0.25
CA ARG A 457 2.86 2.40 0.69
C ARG A 457 4.36 2.40 0.94
N LEU A 458 4.80 3.18 1.91
CA LEU A 458 6.22 3.47 2.14
C LEU A 458 6.61 3.10 3.58
N THR A 459 7.81 2.57 3.76
CA THR A 459 8.36 2.24 5.07
C THR A 459 9.76 2.83 5.17
N ILE A 460 10.11 3.33 6.35
CA ILE A 460 11.44 3.89 6.60
C ILE A 460 12.45 2.74 6.70
N ARG A 461 13.47 2.78 5.83
CA ARG A 461 14.63 1.86 5.84
C ARG A 461 15.89 2.68 5.65
N ASN A 462 16.85 2.54 6.57
CA ASN A 462 18.13 3.25 6.51
C ASN A 462 17.99 4.77 6.28
N GLY A 463 17.03 5.41 6.98
CA GLY A 463 16.76 6.85 6.87
C GLY A 463 16.06 7.30 5.57
N GLN A 464 15.58 6.37 4.74
CA GLN A 464 14.86 6.65 3.49
C GLN A 464 13.47 6.03 3.53
N LEU A 465 12.48 6.70 2.94
CA LEU A 465 11.17 6.09 2.68
C LEU A 465 11.26 5.25 1.41
N THR A 466 11.12 3.94 1.54
CA THR A 466 11.17 2.99 0.43
C THR A 466 9.86 2.20 0.36
N GLY A 467 9.38 1.90 -0.85
CA GLY A 467 8.16 1.13 -0.99
C GLY A 467 7.52 1.21 -2.37
N ALA A 468 6.19 1.20 -2.39
CA ALA A 468 5.38 1.31 -3.59
C ALA A 468 4.63 2.65 -3.67
N VAL A 469 4.55 3.19 -4.88
CA VAL A 469 3.48 4.09 -5.30
C VAL A 469 2.60 3.33 -6.28
N GLU A 470 1.33 3.13 -5.93
CA GLU A 470 0.40 2.33 -6.71
C GLU A 470 -0.56 3.20 -7.50
N ALA A 471 -0.54 3.11 -8.82
CA ALA A 471 -1.57 3.69 -9.67
C ALA A 471 -2.80 2.78 -9.68
N VAL A 472 -3.92 3.27 -9.13
CA VAL A 472 -5.16 2.50 -8.98
C VAL A 472 -6.31 3.23 -9.68
N THR A 473 -7.05 2.51 -10.53
CA THR A 473 -8.21 3.07 -11.25
C THR A 473 -9.15 3.80 -10.31
N ASN A 474 -9.55 5.01 -10.71
CA ASN A 474 -10.47 5.80 -9.91
C ASN A 474 -11.92 5.33 -10.11
N MET A 475 -12.43 4.56 -9.14
CA MET A 475 -13.79 4.00 -9.12
C MET A 475 -14.87 5.00 -8.64
N SER A 476 -14.53 6.27 -8.48
CA SER A 476 -15.50 7.28 -8.04
C SER A 476 -16.59 7.43 -9.10
N THR A 477 -17.84 7.29 -8.66
CA THR A 477 -19.03 7.50 -9.47
C THR A 477 -18.96 8.84 -10.20
N ARG A 478 -19.31 8.83 -11.48
CA ARG A 478 -19.45 10.06 -12.29
C ARG A 478 -20.90 10.30 -12.64
N TRP A 479 -21.23 11.56 -12.83
CA TRP A 479 -22.52 11.97 -13.39
C TRP A 479 -22.26 12.45 -14.81
N ILE A 480 -22.84 11.77 -15.80
CA ILE A 480 -22.72 12.12 -17.23
C ILE A 480 -24.15 12.25 -17.76
N GLY A 481 -24.52 13.43 -18.27
CA GLY A 481 -25.87 13.65 -18.80
C GLY A 481 -27.01 13.45 -17.79
N GLY A 482 -26.75 13.57 -16.48
CA GLY A 482 -27.73 13.29 -15.42
C GLY A 482 -27.80 11.83 -14.98
N GLU A 483 -27.10 10.91 -15.66
CA GLU A 483 -27.02 9.51 -15.28
C GLU A 483 -25.78 9.21 -14.43
N LYS A 484 -25.98 8.32 -13.45
CA LYS A 484 -24.94 7.84 -12.55
C LYS A 484 -24.14 6.73 -13.25
N VAL A 485 -22.93 7.04 -13.68
CA VAL A 485 -22.01 6.08 -14.31
C VAL A 485 -21.01 5.58 -13.28
N ILE A 486 -20.97 4.27 -13.05
CA ILE A 486 -19.94 3.62 -12.24
C ILE A 486 -18.79 3.21 -13.17
N PRO A 487 -17.56 3.72 -12.97
CA PRO A 487 -16.42 3.33 -13.79
C PRO A 487 -16.15 1.83 -13.64
N ARG A 488 -15.73 1.17 -14.73
CA ARG A 488 -15.17 -0.19 -14.67
C ARG A 488 -13.78 -0.13 -14.00
N ALA A 489 -13.38 -1.18 -13.31
CA ALA A 489 -12.00 -1.30 -12.83
C ALA A 489 -11.09 -1.65 -14.02
N TYR A 490 -9.92 -1.03 -14.12
CA TYR A 490 -8.96 -1.30 -15.19
C TYR A 490 -7.67 -1.88 -14.66
N TYR A 491 -7.09 -1.25 -13.64
CA TYR A 491 -5.79 -1.69 -13.13
C TYR A 491 -5.49 -1.21 -11.70
N GLY A 492 -4.50 -1.89 -11.13
CA GLY A 492 -3.73 -1.49 -9.96
C GLY A 492 -2.29 -1.87 -10.21
N LEU A 493 -1.41 -0.87 -10.33
CA LEU A 493 -0.04 -1.04 -10.83
C LEU A 493 0.94 -0.44 -9.82
N SER A 494 1.90 -1.22 -9.35
CA SER A 494 2.88 -0.76 -8.37
C SER A 494 4.18 -0.34 -9.00
N HIS A 495 4.68 0.80 -8.53
CA HIS A 495 5.96 1.36 -8.94
C HIS A 495 6.87 1.48 -7.72
N TYR A 496 8.12 1.02 -7.83
CA TYR A 496 9.09 1.14 -6.75
C TYR A 496 9.47 2.61 -6.55
N THR A 497 9.53 3.04 -5.30
CA THR A 497 9.84 4.42 -4.94
C THR A 497 10.83 4.47 -3.79
N THR A 498 11.75 5.43 -3.86
CA THR A 498 12.67 5.77 -2.77
C THR A 498 12.72 7.27 -2.58
N LEU A 499 12.48 7.75 -1.35
CA LEU A 499 12.53 9.16 -0.96
C LEU A 499 13.52 9.38 0.18
N LYS A 500 14.37 10.39 0.05
CA LYS A 500 15.31 10.84 1.08
C LYS A 500 14.74 12.03 1.81
N LYS A 501 14.92 12.08 3.14
CA LYS A 501 14.56 13.26 3.91
C LYS A 501 15.55 14.38 3.61
N ILE A 502 15.04 15.53 3.17
CA ILE A 502 15.85 16.72 2.90
C ILE A 502 15.66 17.80 3.96
N SER A 503 14.54 17.77 4.69
CA SER A 503 14.23 18.76 5.74
C SER A 503 13.40 18.13 6.85
N THR A 504 13.56 18.62 8.07
CA THR A 504 12.67 18.29 9.20
C THR A 504 11.39 19.12 9.17
N VAL A 505 11.31 20.17 8.35
CA VAL A 505 10.07 20.91 8.13
C VAL A 505 9.17 20.09 7.24
N GLY A 506 8.00 19.73 7.76
CA GLY A 506 7.02 18.92 7.05
C GLY A 506 6.11 19.70 6.13
N SER A 507 5.52 20.79 6.62
CA SER A 507 4.62 21.68 5.88
C SER A 507 4.84 23.11 6.36
N GLN A 508 4.14 24.10 5.79
CA GLN A 508 4.24 25.47 6.28
C GLN A 508 3.75 25.55 7.74
N GLN A 509 4.62 26.01 8.63
CA GLN A 509 4.36 26.17 10.06
C GLN A 509 4.46 27.65 10.45
N THR A 510 3.54 28.10 11.28
CA THR A 510 3.61 29.41 11.92
C THR A 510 4.52 29.31 13.14
N LEU A 511 5.61 30.09 13.17
CA LEU A 511 6.55 30.09 14.29
C LEU A 511 6.09 31.01 15.42
N PHE A 512 5.33 32.06 15.11
CA PHE A 512 4.79 32.99 16.11
C PHE A 512 3.26 33.03 16.07
N ASN A 513 2.63 32.65 17.17
CA ASN A 513 1.17 32.51 17.25
C ASN A 513 0.39 33.85 17.33
N GLY A 514 1.09 34.98 17.42
CA GLY A 514 0.49 36.32 17.49
C GLY A 514 -0.07 36.70 18.87
N ARG A 515 0.09 35.86 19.90
CA ARG A 515 -0.50 36.07 21.23
C ARG A 515 0.54 36.13 22.34
N ASN A 516 1.53 35.24 22.31
CA ASN A 516 2.57 35.13 23.32
C ASN A 516 3.85 34.54 22.70
N LEU A 517 4.87 34.33 23.53
CA LEU A 517 6.16 33.75 23.12
C LEU A 517 6.18 32.21 23.26
N ASP A 518 5.04 31.52 23.17
CA ASP A 518 5.05 30.05 23.18
C ASP A 518 5.88 29.54 22.00
N GLY A 519 6.85 28.64 22.29
CA GLY A 519 7.84 28.17 21.31
C GLY A 519 9.05 29.09 21.13
N TRP A 520 9.19 30.15 21.92
CA TRP A 520 10.33 31.06 21.94
C TRP A 520 10.93 31.20 23.34
N GLU A 521 12.24 31.44 23.39
CA GLU A 521 12.98 31.80 24.59
C GLU A 521 13.54 33.22 24.44
N ILE A 522 13.45 34.01 25.50
CA ILE A 522 14.17 35.28 25.59
C ILE A 522 15.64 34.98 25.81
N VAL A 523 16.52 35.59 25.02
CA VAL A 523 17.98 35.48 25.20
C VAL A 523 18.34 35.95 26.60
N LYS A 524 19.19 35.21 27.33
CA LYS A 524 19.36 35.45 28.77
C LYS A 524 20.00 36.82 29.00
N LYS A 525 19.61 37.48 30.09
CA LYS A 525 20.12 38.79 30.50
C LYS A 525 21.65 38.85 30.69
N TYR A 526 22.30 37.71 30.94
CA TYR A 526 23.76 37.64 31.07
C TYR A 526 24.48 37.56 29.71
N ASP A 527 23.76 37.21 28.65
CA ASP A 527 24.28 37.17 27.29
C ASP A 527 24.32 38.59 26.68
N PHE A 528 23.34 39.45 27.02
CA PHE A 528 23.33 40.88 26.68
C PHE A 528 23.20 41.76 27.94
N LYS A 529 24.30 42.39 28.35
CA LYS A 529 24.45 43.14 29.62
C LYS A 529 23.27 44.06 29.96
N ASN A 530 22.79 44.85 29.00
CA ASN A 530 21.58 45.67 29.14
C ASN A 530 20.51 45.25 28.11
N HIS A 531 20.05 44.01 28.20
CA HIS A 531 18.96 43.50 27.37
C HIS A 531 17.68 44.36 27.51
N GLY A 532 17.10 44.77 26.39
CA GLY A 532 15.84 45.53 26.36
C GLY A 532 14.63 44.68 26.74
N SER A 533 13.52 45.32 27.11
CA SER A 533 12.28 44.58 27.44
C SER A 533 11.70 43.91 26.20
N ILE A 534 11.24 42.66 26.32
CA ILE A 534 10.51 41.96 25.27
C ILE A 534 9.02 42.00 25.59
N GLN A 535 8.20 42.41 24.63
CA GLN A 535 6.74 42.47 24.78
C GLN A 535 6.07 41.86 23.55
N VAL A 536 4.85 41.35 23.73
CA VAL A 536 3.98 40.91 22.64
C VAL A 536 2.68 41.70 22.74
N ASN A 537 2.39 42.52 21.72
CA ASN A 537 1.20 43.36 21.66
C ASN A 537 0.60 43.27 20.25
N ASP A 538 -0.72 43.07 20.15
CA ASP A 538 -1.48 43.08 18.88
C ASP A 538 -0.86 42.25 17.74
N GLY A 539 -0.38 41.04 18.05
CA GLY A 539 0.23 40.17 17.04
C GLY A 539 1.63 40.60 16.59
N VAL A 540 2.31 41.43 17.38
CA VAL A 540 3.66 41.93 17.13
C VAL A 540 4.57 41.63 18.32
N ILE A 541 5.75 41.09 18.04
CA ILE A 541 6.85 40.97 19.00
C ILE A 541 7.62 42.29 18.99
N GLN A 542 7.83 42.90 20.15
CA GLN A 542 8.59 44.14 20.31
C GLN A 542 9.88 43.84 21.08
N LEU A 543 11.03 44.10 20.46
CA LEU A 543 12.33 44.12 21.10
C LEU A 543 12.66 45.55 21.53
N GLY A 544 12.72 45.79 22.85
CA GLY A 544 13.16 47.06 23.40
C GLY A 544 14.63 47.35 23.07
N LYS A 545 15.05 48.63 23.19
CA LYS A 545 16.42 49.04 22.88
C LYS A 545 17.38 48.42 23.88
N GLY A 546 18.17 47.45 23.43
CA GLY A 546 19.24 46.86 24.21
C GLY A 546 20.52 47.68 24.14
N SER A 547 21.42 47.45 25.09
CA SER A 547 22.81 47.92 25.01
C SER A 547 23.77 46.78 25.43
N PRO A 548 24.37 46.06 24.47
CA PRO A 548 24.30 46.33 23.03
C PRO A 548 23.04 45.80 22.34
N ALA A 549 22.40 44.73 22.84
CA ALA A 549 21.40 44.00 22.06
C ALA A 549 20.20 43.50 22.87
N SER A 550 19.13 43.17 22.15
CA SER A 550 17.95 42.47 22.64
C SER A 550 17.63 41.35 21.67
N GLY A 551 17.20 40.18 22.16
CA GLY A 551 16.86 39.10 21.25
C GLY A 551 15.96 38.03 21.84
N ILE A 552 15.40 37.25 20.93
CA ILE A 552 14.64 36.04 21.21
C ILE A 552 15.10 34.93 20.26
N LYS A 553 14.87 33.68 20.63
CA LYS A 553 15.18 32.50 19.82
C LYS A 553 14.07 31.46 19.88
N VAL A 554 14.00 30.58 18.90
CA VAL A 554 13.08 29.43 18.93
C VAL A 554 13.51 28.45 20.02
N ALA A 555 12.53 27.98 20.79
CA ALA A 555 12.70 26.95 21.80
C ALA A 555 12.72 25.57 21.13
N GLY A 556 13.87 24.88 21.17
CA GLY A 556 14.03 23.53 20.63
C GLY A 556 14.67 23.45 19.24
N PRO A 557 14.59 22.28 18.57
CA PRO A 557 15.30 22.04 17.32
C PRO A 557 14.72 22.86 16.15
N PHE A 558 15.61 23.29 15.25
CA PHE A 558 15.26 24.01 14.02
C PHE A 558 15.90 23.28 12.82
N PRO A 559 15.28 23.28 11.62
CA PRO A 559 15.90 22.66 10.44
C PRO A 559 17.27 23.27 10.14
N LYS A 560 18.20 22.39 9.73
CA LYS A 560 19.57 22.77 9.38
C LYS A 560 19.73 23.21 7.93
N MET A 561 18.89 22.69 7.05
CA MET A 561 18.92 22.89 5.60
C MET A 561 17.50 22.76 5.03
N ASN A 562 17.35 23.21 3.78
CA ASN A 562 16.16 23.04 2.95
C ASN A 562 14.88 23.59 3.58
N TYR A 563 14.94 24.84 4.02
CA TYR A 563 13.81 25.58 4.58
C TYR A 563 13.80 27.03 4.06
N GLU A 564 12.61 27.63 4.10
CA GLU A 564 12.39 29.04 3.82
C GLU A 564 11.65 29.65 5.00
N VAL A 565 12.19 30.75 5.54
CA VAL A 565 11.54 31.57 6.56
C VAL A 565 11.02 32.83 5.92
N GLU A 566 9.75 33.15 6.17
CA GLU A 566 9.14 34.43 5.85
C GLU A 566 8.79 35.15 7.16
N LEU A 567 9.12 36.43 7.24
CA LEU A 567 8.73 37.29 8.37
C LEU A 567 8.61 38.74 7.93
N GLU A 568 7.91 39.54 8.73
CA GLU A 568 7.91 41.00 8.59
C GLU A 568 8.64 41.63 9.78
N ALA A 569 9.55 42.57 9.51
CA ALA A 569 10.28 43.30 10.55
C ALA A 569 10.26 44.81 10.27
N ARG A 570 10.35 45.61 11.33
CA ARG A 570 10.57 47.07 11.21
C ARG A 570 11.47 47.62 12.29
N ARG A 571 12.19 48.68 11.95
CA ARG A 571 12.89 49.54 12.91
C ARG A 571 11.90 50.53 13.50
N VAL A 572 11.83 50.65 14.82
CA VAL A 572 10.98 51.66 15.50
C VAL A 572 11.79 52.92 15.77
N ASP A 573 12.99 52.75 16.34
CA ASP A 573 14.03 53.78 16.45
C ASP A 573 15.39 53.11 16.70
N GLY A 574 16.48 53.84 16.48
CA GLY A 574 17.83 53.33 16.68
C GLY A 574 18.75 53.73 15.55
N ASN A 575 19.99 53.26 15.61
CA ASN A 575 21.04 53.63 14.66
C ASN A 575 21.85 52.43 14.15
N ASP A 576 21.44 51.21 14.49
CA ASP A 576 22.11 49.98 14.04
C ASP A 576 21.06 48.90 13.72
N PHE A 577 21.49 47.67 13.43
CA PHE A 577 20.60 46.68 12.83
C PHE A 577 19.35 46.39 13.67
N PHE A 578 18.19 46.47 13.00
CA PHE A 578 16.90 46.14 13.60
C PHE A 578 16.55 44.66 13.43
N CYS A 579 17.20 43.97 12.48
CA CYS A 579 17.01 42.54 12.26
C CYS A 579 18.37 41.87 12.01
N GLY A 580 18.90 41.28 13.09
CA GLY A 580 19.91 40.22 13.05
C GLY A 580 19.18 38.89 13.11
N LEU A 581 19.17 38.17 11.99
CA LEU A 581 18.50 36.90 11.83
C LEU A 581 19.56 35.80 11.84
N THR A 582 19.72 35.13 12.99
CA THR A 582 20.64 34.00 13.14
C THR A 582 19.91 32.72 12.80
N PHE A 583 20.50 31.89 11.94
CA PHE A 583 19.83 30.69 11.42
C PHE A 583 20.82 29.54 11.17
N PRO A 584 20.38 28.27 11.24
CA PRO A 584 21.25 27.13 10.99
C PRO A 584 21.61 26.98 9.50
N ILE A 585 22.82 26.54 9.22
CA ILE A 585 23.22 26.05 7.89
C ILE A 585 24.16 24.86 8.08
N HIS A 586 23.84 23.73 7.50
CA HIS A 586 24.55 22.46 7.73
C HIS A 586 24.69 22.18 9.25
N ASP A 587 25.92 22.06 9.76
CA ASP A 587 26.19 21.85 11.19
C ASP A 587 26.66 23.12 11.91
N THR A 588 26.53 24.28 11.28
CA THR A 588 26.91 25.61 11.79
C THR A 588 25.74 26.59 11.69
N PHE A 589 26.01 27.88 11.83
CA PHE A 589 25.04 28.97 11.79
C PHE A 589 25.57 30.10 10.89
N CYS A 590 24.67 30.97 10.47
CA CYS A 590 24.98 32.23 9.78
C CYS A 590 24.02 33.31 10.31
N THR A 591 24.43 34.58 10.25
CA THR A 591 23.56 35.70 10.63
C THR A 591 23.33 36.61 9.43
N LEU A 592 22.08 36.81 9.03
CA LEU A 592 21.69 37.91 8.13
C LEU A 592 21.55 39.19 8.96
N VAL A 593 22.21 40.26 8.53
CA VAL A 593 22.12 41.59 9.14
C VAL A 593 21.31 42.49 8.22
N ILE A 594 20.34 43.21 8.78
CA ILE A 594 19.56 44.23 8.07
C ILE A 594 19.58 45.55 8.86
N GLY A 595 20.16 46.57 8.23
CA GLY A 595 20.33 47.91 8.81
C GLY A 595 21.57 48.05 9.70
N GLY A 596 22.62 47.26 9.47
CA GLY A 596 23.86 47.32 10.26
C GLY A 596 24.74 48.53 9.93
N TRP A 597 25.84 48.70 10.67
CA TRP A 597 26.90 49.71 10.44
C TRP A 597 26.37 51.13 10.33
N GLY A 598 25.56 51.56 11.31
CA GLY A 598 24.99 52.91 11.28
C GLY A 598 23.65 53.01 10.55
N GLY A 599 23.04 51.88 10.18
CA GLY A 599 21.63 51.83 9.76
C GLY A 599 21.36 51.42 8.32
N GLY A 600 22.37 51.12 7.51
CA GLY A 600 22.22 50.98 6.06
C GLY A 600 22.70 49.67 5.44
N VAL A 601 23.57 48.90 6.11
CA VAL A 601 24.14 47.67 5.52
C VAL A 601 23.16 46.50 5.64
N VAL A 602 23.04 45.74 4.55
CA VAL A 602 22.35 44.45 4.49
C VAL A 602 23.32 43.41 3.96
N GLY A 603 23.42 42.26 4.62
CA GLY A 603 24.28 41.17 4.15
C GLY A 603 24.36 40.01 5.12
N LEU A 604 24.89 38.88 4.66
CA LEU A 604 25.22 37.73 5.48
C LEU A 604 26.56 37.97 6.18
N SER A 605 26.63 37.78 7.49
CA SER A 605 27.82 38.04 8.30
C SER A 605 28.57 36.75 8.64
N ASN A 606 29.89 36.85 8.77
CA ASN A 606 30.82 35.76 9.05
C ASN A 606 30.77 34.65 7.97
N ILE A 607 30.78 35.09 6.71
CA ILE A 607 31.08 34.25 5.55
C ILE A 607 32.58 34.36 5.29
N ASP A 608 33.29 33.23 5.29
CA ASP A 608 34.75 33.17 5.16
C ASP A 608 35.47 34.12 6.13
N THR A 609 34.99 34.20 7.37
CA THR A 609 35.48 35.08 8.44
C THR A 609 35.32 36.59 8.20
N MET A 610 34.57 36.99 7.15
CA MET A 610 34.31 38.38 6.80
C MET A 610 32.95 38.85 7.31
N ALA A 611 32.89 40.08 7.82
CA ALA A 611 31.64 40.66 8.27
C ALA A 611 30.72 41.00 7.08
N ALA A 612 29.43 41.25 7.33
CA ALA A 612 28.44 41.52 6.28
C ALA A 612 28.71 42.78 5.41
N VAL A 613 29.64 43.64 5.82
CA VAL A 613 30.09 44.82 5.04
C VAL A 613 31.34 44.55 4.20
N GLU A 614 31.97 43.39 4.39
CA GLU A 614 33.30 43.08 3.83
C GLU A 614 33.24 42.00 2.74
N ASN A 615 32.12 41.27 2.64
CA ASN A 615 31.99 40.12 1.75
C ASN A 615 31.05 40.39 0.57
N GLU A 616 30.94 39.41 -0.33
CA GLU A 616 30.19 39.49 -1.59
C GLU A 616 28.68 39.74 -1.43
N THR A 617 28.12 39.55 -0.23
CA THR A 617 26.70 39.82 0.05
C THR A 617 26.40 41.24 0.48
N THR A 618 27.44 42.08 0.59
CA THR A 618 27.28 43.47 1.04
C THR A 618 26.35 44.23 0.09
N SER A 619 25.24 44.69 0.64
CA SER A 619 24.27 45.53 -0.03
C SER A 619 23.80 46.63 0.91
N TYR A 620 23.00 47.55 0.39
CA TYR A 620 22.54 48.71 1.15
C TYR A 620 21.04 48.86 1.02
N LEU A 621 20.40 49.12 2.15
CA LEU A 621 18.97 49.42 2.26
C LEU A 621 18.82 50.73 3.02
N GLU A 622 18.15 51.70 2.40
CA GLU A 622 17.70 52.89 3.13
C GLU A 622 16.56 52.46 4.07
N VAL A 623 16.90 52.32 5.36
CA VAL A 623 15.95 51.88 6.37
C VAL A 623 15.12 53.08 6.83
N GLU A 624 13.81 52.99 6.62
CA GLU A 624 12.80 53.92 7.10
C GLU A 624 12.24 53.42 8.44
N ASP A 625 12.21 54.30 9.42
CA ASP A 625 11.61 53.98 10.71
C ASP A 625 10.09 53.80 10.56
N ASN A 626 9.56 52.82 11.29
CA ASN A 626 8.16 52.42 11.33
C ASN A 626 7.62 51.79 10.03
N ARG A 627 8.45 51.58 9.01
CA ARG A 627 8.11 50.85 7.78
C ARG A 627 8.30 49.35 7.96
N TRP A 628 7.28 48.55 7.61
CA TRP A 628 7.37 47.09 7.58
C TRP A 628 8.10 46.60 6.33
N TYR A 629 9.12 45.77 6.54
CA TYR A 629 9.88 45.09 5.51
C TYR A 629 9.50 43.62 5.50
N LYS A 630 9.09 43.09 4.34
CA LYS A 630 8.86 41.65 4.16
C LYS A 630 10.19 40.98 3.84
N ILE A 631 10.66 40.11 4.74
CA ILE A 631 11.92 39.40 4.64
C ILE A 631 11.65 37.93 4.32
N THR A 632 12.33 37.41 3.30
CA THR A 632 12.33 35.99 2.97
C THR A 632 13.77 35.49 2.96
N LEU A 633 14.06 34.49 3.78
CA LEU A 633 15.34 33.79 3.83
C LEU A 633 15.12 32.36 3.37
N ARG A 634 15.80 31.93 2.32
CA ARG A 634 15.84 30.54 1.86
C ARG A 634 17.23 29.96 2.09
N VAL A 635 17.28 28.78 2.70
CA VAL A 635 18.50 28.00 2.91
C VAL A 635 18.30 26.65 2.25
N SER A 636 19.00 26.38 1.15
CA SER A 636 18.99 25.11 0.42
C SER A 636 20.38 24.50 0.34
N GLU A 637 20.48 23.24 -0.07
CA GLU A 637 21.77 22.57 -0.34
C GLU A 637 22.65 23.29 -1.35
N GLU A 638 22.09 24.15 -2.19
CA GLU A 638 22.83 24.86 -3.22
C GLU A 638 23.16 26.30 -2.81
N ARG A 639 22.20 27.02 -2.21
CA ARG A 639 22.29 28.46 -2.00
C ARG A 639 21.62 28.95 -0.73
N ILE A 640 22.15 30.04 -0.18
CA ILE A 640 21.42 30.94 0.73
C ILE A 640 20.92 32.11 -0.11
N GLN A 641 19.63 32.37 -0.07
CA GLN A 641 19.01 33.49 -0.78
C GLN A 641 18.18 34.36 0.16
N VAL A 642 18.25 35.67 -0.02
CA VAL A 642 17.56 36.65 0.83
C VAL A 642 16.83 37.66 -0.04
N TRP A 643 15.54 37.88 0.24
CA TRP A 643 14.74 38.93 -0.37
C TRP A 643 14.14 39.87 0.66
N ILE A 644 14.11 41.16 0.34
CA ILE A 644 13.41 42.20 1.10
C ILE A 644 12.49 42.96 0.14
N ASP A 645 11.18 42.99 0.42
CA ASP A 645 10.14 43.66 -0.40
C ASP A 645 10.21 43.35 -1.90
N ASN A 646 10.61 42.12 -2.24
CA ASN A 646 10.81 41.55 -3.59
C ASN A 646 12.17 41.81 -4.26
N ALA A 647 13.08 42.57 -3.66
CA ALA A 647 14.45 42.70 -4.16
C ALA A 647 15.36 41.63 -3.53
N GLU A 648 16.21 40.98 -4.32
CA GLU A 648 17.21 40.02 -3.83
C GLU A 648 18.43 40.79 -3.26
N TYR A 649 18.81 40.49 -2.01
CA TYR A 649 19.92 41.13 -1.30
C TYR A 649 21.12 40.21 -1.07
N ALA A 650 20.92 38.89 -1.10
CA ALA A 650 22.00 37.91 -1.02
C ALA A 650 21.64 36.65 -1.82
N ASN A 651 22.64 36.05 -2.47
CA ASN A 651 22.51 34.82 -3.25
C ASN A 651 23.85 34.07 -3.33
N VAL A 652 24.20 33.39 -2.24
CA VAL A 652 25.52 32.77 -2.04
C VAL A 652 25.41 31.27 -2.19
N LYS A 653 26.42 30.63 -2.80
CA LYS A 653 26.47 29.17 -2.88
C LYS A 653 26.96 28.56 -1.57
N THR A 654 26.24 27.58 -1.03
CA THR A 654 26.57 26.98 0.27
C THR A 654 27.86 26.16 0.25
N LYS A 655 28.23 25.56 -0.88
CA LYS A 655 29.41 24.70 -0.99
C LYS A 655 30.73 25.43 -1.23
N GLU A 656 30.68 26.72 -1.56
CA GLU A 656 31.86 27.52 -1.92
C GLU A 656 32.37 28.39 -0.77
N HIS A 657 31.64 28.47 0.34
CA HIS A 657 31.96 29.34 1.47
C HIS A 657 31.91 28.61 2.81
N LYS A 658 32.65 29.14 3.79
CA LYS A 658 32.53 28.75 5.21
C LYS A 658 31.58 29.70 5.92
N PHE A 659 30.66 29.14 6.70
CA PHE A 659 29.69 29.89 7.49
C PHE A 659 29.97 29.74 8.98
N ASP A 660 29.87 30.83 9.71
CA ASP A 660 29.91 30.84 11.16
C ASP A 660 29.09 32.05 11.68
N ILE A 661 29.09 32.27 12.98
CA ILE A 661 28.50 33.44 13.61
C ILE A 661 29.50 34.09 14.55
N TRP A 662 29.37 35.40 14.71
CA TRP A 662 30.13 36.10 15.73
C TRP A 662 29.64 35.68 17.12
N TRP A 663 30.53 35.67 18.11
CA TRP A 663 30.21 35.17 19.46
C TRP A 663 29.03 35.94 20.10
N GLU A 664 28.82 37.20 19.72
CA GLU A 664 27.69 38.03 20.14
C GLU A 664 26.33 37.48 19.66
N GLN A 665 26.32 36.68 18.59
CA GLN A 665 25.12 36.05 18.03
C GLN A 665 24.93 34.60 18.52
N GLU A 666 25.91 34.00 19.20
CA GLU A 666 25.79 32.66 19.80
C GLU A 666 24.54 32.43 20.66
N PRO A 667 24.07 33.43 21.45
CA PRO A 667 22.87 33.29 22.26
C PRO A 667 21.57 33.16 21.45
N ALA A 668 21.57 33.57 20.17
CA ALA A 668 20.42 33.56 19.28
C ALA A 668 20.17 32.20 18.58
N ARG A 669 21.01 31.19 18.84
CA ARG A 669 20.85 29.84 18.28
C ARG A 669 19.66 29.07 18.90
N PRO A 670 19.01 28.16 18.14
CA PRO A 670 19.37 27.75 16.78
C PRO A 670 18.82 28.69 15.70
N PHE A 671 17.68 29.32 15.96
CA PHE A 671 17.12 30.36 15.10
C PHE A 671 16.67 31.52 15.97
N GLY A 672 17.13 32.74 15.68
CA GLY A 672 16.88 33.88 16.56
C GLY A 672 16.80 35.22 15.86
N LEU A 673 16.09 36.13 16.52
CA LEU A 673 15.83 37.49 16.10
C LEU A 673 16.49 38.43 17.11
N VAL A 674 17.45 39.23 16.66
CA VAL A 674 18.23 40.15 17.48
C VAL A 674 18.14 41.56 16.89
N SER A 675 18.07 42.57 17.76
CA SER A 675 18.31 43.97 17.39
C SER A 675 19.49 44.52 18.19
N TRP A 676 20.25 45.45 17.59
CA TRP A 676 21.44 46.04 18.18
C TRP A 676 21.27 47.54 18.31
N ASN A 677 21.38 48.08 19.52
CA ASN A 677 21.16 49.51 19.85
C ASN A 677 19.87 50.12 19.24
N THR A 678 18.88 49.27 18.97
CA THR A 678 17.72 49.59 18.14
C THR A 678 16.47 48.91 18.70
N ARG A 679 15.33 49.63 18.71
CA ARG A 679 14.01 49.04 18.93
C ARG A 679 13.52 48.43 17.62
N ALA A 680 13.10 47.17 17.68
CA ALA A 680 12.65 46.42 16.52
C ALA A 680 11.34 45.71 16.80
N GLU A 681 10.56 45.51 15.75
CA GLU A 681 9.31 44.77 15.82
C GLU A 681 9.22 43.69 14.75
N PHE A 682 8.58 42.56 15.09
CA PHE A 682 8.46 41.39 14.22
C PHE A 682 7.04 40.82 14.23
N ARG A 683 6.56 40.35 13.06
CA ARG A 683 5.28 39.64 12.92
C ARG A 683 5.28 38.69 11.73
N ASN A 684 4.19 37.93 11.58
CA ASN A 684 3.96 37.01 10.46
C ASN A 684 5.10 36.00 10.21
N ILE A 685 5.77 35.55 11.28
CA ILE A 685 6.93 34.65 11.21
C ILE A 685 6.46 33.23 10.89
N ARG A 686 6.86 32.72 9.72
CA ARG A 686 6.48 31.41 9.19
C ARG A 686 7.70 30.71 8.63
N ILE A 687 7.69 29.39 8.70
CA ILE A 687 8.67 28.53 8.05
C ILE A 687 7.96 27.57 7.12
N LYS A 688 8.54 27.28 5.97
CA LYS A 688 8.08 26.24 5.07
C LYS A 688 9.27 25.48 4.49
N PRO A 689 9.07 24.27 3.96
CA PRO A 689 10.10 23.59 3.19
C PRO A 689 10.51 24.45 1.99
N SER A 690 11.80 24.56 1.69
CA SER A 690 12.21 25.10 0.40
C SER A 690 12.03 24.00 -0.65
N GLY A 691 11.14 24.24 -1.63
CA GLY A 691 11.04 23.39 -2.82
C GLY A 691 12.27 23.55 -3.73
N TRP A 692 12.33 22.73 -4.78
CA TRP A 692 13.42 22.66 -5.78
C TRP A 692 14.07 23.99 -6.11
#